data_AF-A0A925BQL3-F1
#
_entry.id   AF-A0A925BQL3-F1
#
_cell.length_a   1.000
_cell.length_b   1.000
_cell.length_c   1.000
_cell.angle_alpha   90.00
_cell.angle_beta   90.00
_cell.angle_gamma   90.00
#
_symmetry.space_group_name_H-M   'P 1'
#
loop_
_entity.id
_entity.type
_entity.pdbx_description
1 polymer ?
#
loop_
_entity_poly.entity_id
_entity_poly.type
_entity_poly.pdbx_seq_one_letter_code
_entity_poly.pdbx_strand_id
1 'polypeptide(L)'
;LAKNWKDSNDFRSNKKDQVKVEYKAQTERGRKLAIELRCVACHRFSDNDAVRFEKPASDLSQPVADWSKSCLAERADHAQLDRPIFGTNLNREAIKAYLASRRETKLSPLSTFARGQKLLEQKGCLACHSRHGVGGFGKMAAQVAKFDKDFAGQAPSLVPPSLNAVGDKLLDEALSIAVRGERQPIRMPWLKVRMPKFKHSPDELATLTQYFVEHDRIPADAPASGGRQPPGALLESVRVPTGGLTPPARQDKIADAHTLLAGQALTGVRGWSCIACHKIGDYEPKQVALGARGSDLRLLGKHIRPEFFFRWIASPLRVIPGVEMPQYNRPVAGVLDGDLAKQHAALWQALNEPNFQPPTNPNNVEQLWVVNPGERPRIIRDMFQLPKELGGGNVARSFAASFDNGHSFLFDLDTASLRQWTFGEFARQQVIGKRWFWEMAGLNLAVDMTGARVRLRKQGSTSDAGDILPLFVKSQQYSTEIASRPAMESPVHKLRLGYELHFSVPPKNEKVWVQVQEQITPLANRDADGKPDGGIERQIQVSWKRIGSLINDYEVWMGEGRSESATGPTNVQIEVSRPKQYAQSKDEMTMSAIVRYSAKLDRPLSVLPSKLVHQTPIATVKSVPGFDGVQLPLDASIMPTGLSWFEDGLLAFTSLKGHVYFASDSNMDGLEDQLQLFEEGLTAPFGLLAIHGEAATNKQKTASPRSVLVAHKPEVIYLGDKNGDGRAEMRLIRSGWGFTDDYHEWTTGPVQTSKGEIIYGLSSDYTNKNRPKAQSLWRGKVMRESLPIAHAFRYPTGLAINDRDEVFVSDQQGVQNCFNEINYLVEGAHYGVPATHEEDKDAPETKAAIQIPHPWTRSVNGLVFLTGKEGYPDLKGHGIGCEYNGRFLIRFTTQRVGDVMQGAVLPFSHSADELSGKALAAGTGNEPKLASPAASAVPLTALRNWSSALRA
;
A
#
# COMPACT_ATOMS: atom_id res chain seq x y z
N LEU A 1 28.08 -11.42 -20.02
CA LEU A 1 27.49 -12.60 -20.70
C LEU A 1 27.18 -12.24 -22.16
N ALA A 2 28.26 -12.04 -22.92
CA ALA A 2 28.29 -12.13 -24.36
C ALA A 2 28.78 -13.54 -24.72
N LYS A 3 28.50 -14.02 -25.95
CA LYS A 3 28.93 -15.29 -26.58
C LYS A 3 28.23 -16.56 -26.07
N ASN A 4 27.36 -17.12 -26.92
CA ASN A 4 27.18 -18.57 -27.21
C ASN A 4 25.78 -18.92 -27.76
N TRP A 5 25.29 -18.16 -28.75
CA TRP A 5 24.08 -18.56 -29.49
C TRP A 5 24.35 -18.58 -30.99
N LYS A 6 25.22 -19.49 -31.43
CA LYS A 6 25.43 -19.76 -32.87
C LYS A 6 25.64 -21.21 -33.31
N ASP A 7 25.83 -22.18 -32.40
CA ASP A 7 26.10 -23.56 -32.83
C ASP A 7 25.04 -24.55 -32.33
N SER A 8 23.93 -24.67 -33.06
CA SER A 8 23.05 -25.87 -33.00
C SER A 8 22.10 -25.98 -34.20
N ASN A 9 22.59 -25.64 -35.40
CA ASN A 9 21.75 -25.46 -36.60
C ASN A 9 21.96 -26.55 -37.66
N ASP A 10 22.03 -27.84 -37.28
CA ASP A 10 22.32 -28.90 -38.27
C ASP A 10 21.49 -30.20 -38.16
N PHE A 11 20.29 -30.17 -37.57
CA PHE A 11 19.41 -31.36 -37.53
C PHE A 11 17.93 -31.12 -37.94
N ARG A 12 17.59 -29.99 -38.57
CA ARG A 12 16.18 -29.63 -38.89
C ARG A 12 15.87 -29.27 -40.36
N SER A 13 16.84 -29.30 -41.28
CA SER A 13 16.61 -28.92 -42.69
C SER A 13 15.89 -29.99 -43.52
N ASN A 14 16.19 -31.28 -43.36
CA ASN A 14 15.65 -32.33 -44.24
C ASN A 14 14.15 -32.68 -44.08
N LYS A 15 13.48 -32.31 -42.97
CA LYS A 15 12.04 -32.60 -42.77
C LYS A 15 11.11 -31.54 -43.35
N LYS A 16 11.56 -30.31 -43.57
CA LYS A 16 10.70 -29.21 -44.06
C LYS A 16 10.43 -29.29 -45.55
N ASP A 17 11.36 -29.81 -46.33
CA ASP A 17 11.21 -29.87 -47.80
C ASP A 17 10.37 -31.06 -48.26
N GLN A 18 10.43 -32.21 -47.57
CA GLN A 18 9.51 -33.34 -47.83
C GLN A 18 8.04 -32.99 -47.50
N VAL A 19 7.78 -32.31 -46.37
CA VAL A 19 6.42 -31.90 -45.97
C VAL A 19 5.83 -30.86 -46.93
N LYS A 20 6.66 -29.99 -47.51
CA LYS A 20 6.21 -29.00 -48.51
C LYS A 20 5.82 -29.62 -49.87
N VAL A 21 6.53 -30.66 -50.31
CA VAL A 21 6.24 -31.35 -51.58
C VAL A 21 4.93 -32.14 -51.47
N GLU A 22 4.70 -32.79 -50.33
CA GLU A 22 3.50 -33.58 -50.06
C GLU A 22 2.24 -32.69 -49.96
N TYR A 23 2.35 -31.51 -49.32
CA TYR A 23 1.26 -30.54 -49.24
C TYR A 23 0.83 -29.99 -50.61
N LYS A 24 1.78 -29.79 -51.53
CA LYS A 24 1.48 -29.24 -52.87
C LYS A 24 0.72 -30.25 -53.73
N ALA A 25 1.10 -31.54 -53.67
CA ALA A 25 0.39 -32.62 -54.37
C ALA A 25 -1.03 -32.85 -53.81
N GLN A 26 -1.19 -32.79 -52.48
CA GLN A 26 -2.51 -32.90 -51.84
C GLN A 26 -3.40 -31.70 -52.16
N THR A 27 -2.82 -30.49 -52.24
CA THR A 27 -3.56 -29.27 -52.62
C THR A 27 -4.06 -29.35 -54.06
N GLU A 28 -3.23 -29.82 -55.00
CA GLU A 28 -3.65 -29.96 -56.40
C GLU A 28 -4.73 -31.04 -56.57
N ARG A 29 -4.60 -32.15 -55.83
CA ARG A 29 -5.63 -33.20 -55.80
C ARG A 29 -6.95 -32.69 -55.21
N GLY A 30 -6.88 -31.92 -54.13
CA GLY A 30 -8.04 -31.28 -53.51
C GLY A 30 -8.71 -30.25 -54.43
N ARG A 31 -7.91 -29.48 -55.18
CA ARG A 31 -8.40 -28.53 -56.19
C ARG A 31 -9.12 -29.25 -57.33
N LYS A 32 -8.54 -30.34 -57.84
CA LYS A 32 -9.18 -31.17 -58.87
C LYS A 32 -10.50 -31.76 -58.37
N LEU A 33 -10.54 -32.28 -57.15
CA LEU A 33 -11.75 -32.76 -56.50
C LEU A 33 -12.80 -31.67 -56.30
N ALA A 34 -12.41 -30.45 -55.92
CA ALA A 34 -13.35 -29.33 -55.74
C ALA A 34 -14.00 -28.89 -57.06
N ILE A 35 -13.27 -29.04 -58.19
CA ILE A 35 -13.81 -28.79 -59.54
C ILE A 35 -14.71 -29.96 -59.97
N GLU A 36 -14.25 -31.20 -59.83
CA GLU A 36 -15.01 -32.41 -60.17
C GLU A 36 -16.33 -32.53 -59.38
N LEU A 37 -16.29 -32.25 -58.06
CA LEU A 37 -17.46 -32.24 -57.18
C LEU A 37 -18.27 -30.94 -57.28
N ARG A 38 -17.91 -30.05 -58.21
CA ARG A 38 -18.59 -28.77 -58.50
C ARG A 38 -18.72 -27.82 -57.31
N CYS A 39 -17.87 -27.94 -56.29
CA CYS A 39 -17.85 -27.01 -55.15
C CYS A 39 -17.60 -25.56 -55.61
N VAL A 40 -16.83 -25.38 -56.70
CA VAL A 40 -16.55 -24.08 -57.33
C VAL A 40 -17.80 -23.38 -57.91
N ALA A 41 -18.94 -24.08 -58.01
CA ALA A 41 -20.19 -23.51 -58.52
C ALA A 41 -20.86 -22.53 -57.55
N CYS A 42 -20.58 -22.65 -56.25
CA CYS A 42 -21.14 -21.77 -55.20
C CYS A 42 -20.07 -21.14 -54.31
N HIS A 43 -18.84 -21.64 -54.34
CA HIS A 43 -17.72 -21.14 -53.55
C HIS A 43 -16.58 -20.65 -54.44
N ARG A 44 -16.02 -19.48 -54.10
CA ARG A 44 -14.87 -18.90 -54.81
C ARG A 44 -13.59 -19.33 -54.09
N PHE A 45 -12.72 -20.07 -54.78
CA PHE A 45 -11.50 -20.63 -54.17
C PHE A 45 -10.21 -19.85 -54.54
N SER A 46 -10.23 -19.08 -55.64
CA SER A 46 -9.20 -18.08 -55.97
C SER A 46 -9.77 -17.00 -56.91
N ASP A 47 -9.06 -15.88 -57.07
CA ASP A 47 -9.51 -14.76 -57.91
C ASP A 47 -9.52 -15.08 -59.42
N ASN A 48 -8.79 -16.10 -59.87
CA ASN A 48 -8.63 -16.46 -61.29
C ASN A 48 -9.45 -17.67 -61.77
N ASP A 49 -10.20 -18.34 -60.89
CA ASP A 49 -10.95 -19.55 -61.24
C ASP A 49 -12.41 -19.26 -61.62
N ALA A 50 -12.61 -18.33 -62.57
CA ALA A 50 -13.93 -18.06 -63.13
C ALA A 50 -14.30 -19.14 -64.18
N VAL A 51 -14.60 -20.35 -63.73
CA VAL A 51 -15.28 -21.32 -64.59
C VAL A 51 -16.74 -20.88 -64.70
N ARG A 52 -17.09 -20.20 -65.80
CA ARG A 52 -18.50 -19.94 -66.15
C ARG A 52 -19.14 -21.24 -66.63
N PHE A 53 -20.22 -21.65 -65.97
CA PHE A 53 -21.07 -22.74 -66.45
C PHE A 53 -22.34 -22.17 -67.08
N GLU A 54 -22.75 -22.74 -68.22
CA GLU A 54 -23.83 -22.27 -69.11
C GLU A 54 -25.25 -22.71 -68.71
N LYS A 55 -25.47 -23.34 -67.55
CA LYS A 55 -26.84 -23.67 -67.09
C LYS A 55 -27.12 -23.13 -65.67
N PRO A 56 -27.94 -22.07 -65.53
CA PRO A 56 -28.38 -21.61 -64.21
C PRO A 56 -29.22 -22.70 -63.51
N ALA A 57 -29.24 -22.67 -62.18
CA ALA A 57 -30.16 -23.48 -61.38
C ALA A 57 -31.61 -23.18 -61.83
N SER A 58 -32.44 -24.22 -61.89
CA SER A 58 -33.84 -24.08 -62.33
C SER A 58 -34.56 -23.03 -61.50
N ASP A 59 -35.25 -22.10 -62.18
CA ASP A 59 -36.07 -21.09 -61.54
C ASP A 59 -37.25 -21.74 -60.82
N LEU A 60 -37.17 -21.85 -59.49
CA LEU A 60 -38.19 -22.46 -58.65
C LEU A 60 -39.45 -21.58 -58.50
N SER A 61 -39.48 -20.39 -59.11
CA SER A 61 -40.71 -19.59 -59.24
C SER A 61 -41.63 -20.10 -60.36
N GLN A 62 -41.12 -20.95 -61.26
CA GLN A 62 -41.89 -21.56 -62.35
C GLN A 62 -42.55 -22.89 -61.91
N PRO A 63 -43.66 -23.31 -62.53
CA PRO A 63 -44.27 -24.59 -62.22
C PRO A 63 -43.32 -25.75 -62.55
N VAL A 64 -43.06 -26.60 -61.56
CA VAL A 64 -42.37 -27.89 -61.79
C VAL A 64 -43.32 -28.78 -62.60
N ALA A 65 -43.00 -28.95 -63.88
CA ALA A 65 -43.85 -29.68 -64.82
C ALA A 65 -43.97 -31.17 -64.49
N ASP A 66 -42.93 -31.75 -63.86
CA ASP A 66 -42.89 -33.16 -63.48
C ASP A 66 -42.05 -33.37 -62.22
N TRP A 67 -42.71 -33.61 -61.08
CA TRP A 67 -42.05 -33.83 -59.80
C TRP A 67 -41.31 -35.17 -59.73
N SER A 68 -41.68 -36.15 -60.56
CA SER A 68 -40.95 -37.42 -60.67
C SER A 68 -39.53 -37.22 -61.21
N LYS A 69 -39.29 -36.09 -61.88
CA LYS A 69 -37.98 -35.65 -62.37
C LYS A 69 -37.36 -34.56 -61.50
N SER A 70 -37.68 -34.50 -60.20
CA SER A 70 -37.11 -33.53 -59.25
C SER A 70 -36.38 -34.20 -58.08
N CYS A 71 -35.70 -33.41 -57.24
CA CYS A 71 -35.11 -33.88 -55.99
C CYS A 71 -36.15 -34.36 -54.94
N LEU A 72 -37.45 -34.21 -55.23
CA LEU A 72 -38.57 -34.67 -54.39
C LEU A 72 -39.23 -35.96 -54.92
N ALA A 73 -38.65 -36.62 -55.93
CA ALA A 73 -39.17 -37.88 -56.47
C ALA A 73 -39.27 -38.99 -55.39
N GLU A 74 -40.21 -39.93 -55.57
CA GLU A 74 -40.45 -41.03 -54.63
C GLU A 74 -39.45 -42.18 -54.76
N ARG A 75 -38.92 -42.44 -55.96
CA ARG A 75 -37.97 -43.51 -56.25
C ARG A 75 -36.68 -42.97 -56.86
N ALA A 76 -35.58 -43.63 -56.51
CA ALA A 76 -34.24 -43.30 -57.00
C ALA A 76 -34.08 -43.74 -58.46
N ASP A 77 -33.66 -42.82 -59.33
CA ASP A 77 -33.20 -43.14 -60.69
C ASP A 77 -31.68 -42.91 -60.76
N HIS A 78 -30.94 -43.81 -60.13
CA HIS A 78 -29.48 -43.70 -60.00
C HIS A 78 -28.73 -43.96 -61.31
N ALA A 79 -29.35 -44.63 -62.30
CA ALA A 79 -28.62 -45.09 -63.47
C ALA A 79 -28.49 -44.04 -64.58
N GLN A 80 -29.30 -42.96 -64.57
CA GLN A 80 -29.35 -42.02 -65.70
C GLN A 80 -29.06 -40.55 -65.36
N LEU A 81 -29.18 -40.08 -64.10
CA LEU A 81 -29.21 -38.62 -63.82
C LEU A 81 -28.44 -38.10 -62.58
N ASP A 82 -27.76 -38.94 -61.78
CA ASP A 82 -26.88 -38.53 -60.64
C ASP A 82 -27.48 -37.47 -59.69
N ARG A 83 -28.66 -37.76 -59.09
CA ARG A 83 -29.36 -36.82 -58.19
C ARG A 83 -29.31 -37.25 -56.71
N PRO A 84 -29.18 -36.30 -55.75
CA PRO A 84 -29.18 -36.63 -54.32
C PRO A 84 -30.56 -37.10 -53.83
N ILE A 85 -30.59 -38.14 -53.00
CA ILE A 85 -31.80 -38.67 -52.36
C ILE A 85 -31.94 -38.08 -50.96
N PHE A 86 -33.08 -37.46 -50.70
CA PHE A 86 -33.48 -37.06 -49.36
C PHE A 86 -34.36 -38.17 -48.75
N GLY A 87 -33.96 -38.67 -47.59
CA GLY A 87 -34.54 -39.86 -46.94
C GLY A 87 -36.04 -39.79 -46.63
N THR A 88 -36.56 -40.83 -45.97
CA THR A 88 -38.01 -40.99 -45.68
C THR A 88 -38.57 -39.92 -44.74
N ASN A 89 -37.74 -39.23 -43.96
CA ASN A 89 -38.13 -38.16 -43.05
C ASN A 89 -38.45 -36.81 -43.73
N LEU A 90 -38.29 -36.72 -45.06
CA LEU A 90 -38.62 -35.52 -45.81
C LEU A 90 -40.15 -35.43 -46.03
N ASN A 91 -40.78 -34.39 -45.49
CA ASN A 91 -42.18 -34.09 -45.77
C ASN A 91 -42.32 -33.45 -47.17
N ARG A 92 -42.37 -34.31 -48.19
CA ARG A 92 -42.45 -33.93 -49.61
C ARG A 92 -43.66 -33.05 -49.90
N GLU A 93 -44.80 -33.36 -49.28
CA GLU A 93 -46.03 -32.59 -49.46
C GLU A 93 -45.93 -31.18 -48.88
N ALA A 94 -45.33 -31.02 -47.70
CA ALA A 94 -45.08 -29.68 -47.14
C ALA A 94 -44.14 -28.83 -48.01
N ILE A 95 -43.10 -29.44 -48.59
CA ILE A 95 -42.15 -28.72 -49.46
C ILE A 95 -42.82 -28.37 -50.80
N LYS A 96 -43.57 -29.29 -51.40
CA LYS A 96 -44.36 -29.02 -52.61
C LYS A 96 -45.38 -27.91 -52.35
N ALA A 97 -46.10 -27.96 -51.23
CA ALA A 97 -47.06 -26.94 -50.82
C ALA A 97 -46.41 -25.58 -50.60
N TYR A 98 -45.25 -25.54 -49.92
CA TYR A 98 -44.47 -24.31 -49.75
C TYR A 98 -43.99 -23.74 -51.09
N LEU A 99 -43.45 -24.56 -51.99
CA LEU A 99 -43.01 -24.09 -53.31
C LEU A 99 -44.19 -23.63 -54.18
N ALA A 100 -45.35 -24.28 -54.07
CA ALA A 100 -46.57 -23.85 -54.74
C ALA A 100 -47.12 -22.52 -54.18
N SER A 101 -47.11 -22.34 -52.86
CA SER A 101 -47.56 -21.09 -52.21
C SER A 101 -46.66 -19.90 -52.50
N ARG A 102 -45.44 -20.14 -53.00
CA ARG A 102 -44.45 -19.11 -53.36
C ARG A 102 -44.66 -18.50 -54.74
N ARG A 103 -45.55 -19.07 -55.55
CA ARG A 103 -45.79 -18.66 -56.94
C ARG A 103 -46.38 -17.26 -57.06
N GLU A 104 -47.28 -16.88 -56.16
CA GLU A 104 -48.05 -15.63 -56.29
C GLU A 104 -47.67 -14.57 -55.25
N THR A 105 -46.79 -14.88 -54.30
CA THR A 105 -46.47 -13.98 -53.19
C THR A 105 -44.97 -13.67 -53.13
N LYS A 106 -44.58 -12.42 -53.40
CA LYS A 106 -43.26 -11.91 -53.00
C LYS A 106 -43.20 -11.90 -51.47
N LEU A 107 -42.22 -12.58 -50.88
CA LEU A 107 -41.97 -12.42 -49.45
C LEU A 107 -41.69 -10.97 -49.12
N SER A 108 -42.32 -10.46 -48.06
CA SER A 108 -41.85 -9.23 -47.43
C SER A 108 -40.39 -9.41 -47.01
N PRO A 109 -39.53 -8.39 -47.18
CA PRO A 109 -38.18 -8.43 -46.65
C PRO A 109 -38.25 -8.63 -45.13
N LEU A 110 -37.28 -9.35 -44.58
CA LEU A 110 -37.15 -9.50 -43.13
C LEU A 110 -37.12 -8.11 -42.48
N SER A 111 -37.83 -7.94 -41.37
CA SER A 111 -37.69 -6.74 -40.54
C SER A 111 -36.23 -6.58 -40.10
N THR A 112 -35.81 -5.35 -39.81
CA THR A 112 -34.44 -5.09 -39.33
C THR A 112 -34.12 -5.92 -38.08
N PHE A 113 -35.11 -6.04 -37.18
CA PHE A 113 -35.07 -6.94 -36.04
C PHE A 113 -34.77 -8.39 -36.42
N ALA A 114 -35.56 -8.99 -37.32
CA ALA A 114 -35.40 -10.39 -37.72
C ALA A 114 -34.09 -10.61 -38.50
N ARG A 115 -33.62 -9.62 -39.27
CA ARG A 115 -32.31 -9.65 -39.93
C ARG A 115 -31.17 -9.69 -38.90
N GLY A 116 -31.22 -8.83 -37.88
CA GLY A 116 -30.20 -8.81 -36.84
C GLY A 116 -30.18 -10.05 -35.96
N GLN A 117 -31.35 -10.58 -35.59
CA GLN A 117 -31.44 -11.87 -34.88
C GLN A 117 -30.81 -12.99 -35.71
N LYS A 118 -31.18 -13.12 -36.98
CA LYS A 118 -30.63 -14.14 -37.88
C LYS A 118 -29.13 -13.97 -38.07
N LEU A 119 -28.65 -12.74 -38.19
CA LEU A 119 -27.22 -12.44 -38.34
C LEU A 119 -26.44 -12.80 -37.07
N LEU A 120 -26.99 -12.55 -35.87
CA LEU A 120 -26.41 -12.96 -34.60
C LEU A 120 -26.21 -14.48 -34.51
N GLU A 121 -27.22 -15.24 -34.97
CA GLU A 121 -27.17 -16.70 -35.03
C GLU A 121 -26.17 -17.18 -36.09
N GLN A 122 -26.18 -16.60 -37.29
CA GLN A 122 -25.28 -16.96 -38.40
C GLN A 122 -23.81 -16.68 -38.06
N LYS A 123 -23.52 -15.60 -37.32
CA LYS A 123 -22.16 -15.30 -36.85
C LYS A 123 -21.76 -16.12 -35.61
N GLY A 124 -22.66 -16.95 -35.09
CA GLY A 124 -22.39 -17.88 -33.99
C GLY A 124 -22.17 -17.18 -32.65
N CYS A 125 -22.66 -15.95 -32.46
CA CYS A 125 -22.39 -15.18 -31.25
C CYS A 125 -22.89 -15.88 -29.98
N LEU A 126 -24.01 -16.60 -30.08
CA LEU A 126 -24.62 -17.34 -28.97
C LEU A 126 -23.89 -18.66 -28.62
N ALA A 127 -22.92 -19.10 -29.42
CA ALA A 127 -22.07 -20.23 -29.06
C ALA A 127 -21.16 -19.89 -27.88
N CYS A 128 -20.69 -18.63 -27.82
CA CYS A 128 -19.83 -18.14 -26.76
C CYS A 128 -20.62 -17.36 -25.70
N HIS A 129 -21.49 -16.43 -26.12
CA HIS A 129 -22.20 -15.54 -25.21
C HIS A 129 -23.61 -16.05 -24.89
N SER A 130 -24.05 -15.86 -23.65
CA SER A 130 -25.45 -16.10 -23.28
C SER A 130 -26.31 -14.87 -23.57
N ARG A 131 -27.54 -15.09 -24.05
CA ARG A 131 -28.58 -14.04 -24.17
C ARG A 131 -29.95 -14.61 -23.82
N HIS A 132 -30.64 -14.01 -22.86
CA HIS A 132 -31.94 -14.43 -22.32
C HIS A 132 -32.02 -15.92 -21.96
N GLY A 133 -30.94 -16.47 -21.39
CA GLY A 133 -30.85 -17.88 -21.03
C GLY A 133 -30.53 -18.84 -22.19
N VAL A 134 -30.37 -18.33 -23.41
CA VAL A 134 -30.00 -19.10 -24.60
C VAL A 134 -28.49 -19.00 -24.85
N GLY A 135 -27.88 -20.14 -25.18
CA GLY A 135 -26.47 -20.22 -25.56
C GLY A 135 -25.49 -20.07 -24.39
N GLY A 136 -24.26 -19.67 -24.70
CA GLY A 136 -23.20 -19.37 -23.74
C GLY A 136 -22.21 -20.51 -23.48
N PHE A 137 -20.97 -20.13 -23.21
CA PHE A 137 -19.86 -21.05 -22.99
C PHE A 137 -19.77 -21.63 -21.55
N GLY A 138 -20.66 -21.23 -20.64
CA GLY A 138 -20.53 -21.51 -19.20
C GLY A 138 -20.40 -22.99 -18.82
N LYS A 139 -21.23 -23.87 -19.40
CA LYS A 139 -21.16 -25.32 -19.14
C LYS A 139 -19.85 -25.93 -19.65
N MET A 140 -19.39 -25.48 -20.82
CA MET A 140 -18.13 -25.94 -21.42
C MET A 140 -16.92 -25.41 -20.62
N ALA A 141 -16.95 -24.16 -20.16
CA ALA A 141 -15.90 -23.58 -19.33
C ALA A 141 -15.64 -24.40 -18.05
N ALA A 142 -16.69 -24.88 -17.40
CA ALA A 142 -16.57 -25.75 -16.23
C ALA A 142 -15.92 -27.11 -16.58
N GLN A 143 -16.24 -27.68 -17.74
CA GLN A 143 -15.61 -28.90 -18.23
C GLN A 143 -14.12 -28.66 -18.56
N VAL A 144 -13.80 -27.59 -19.29
CA VAL A 144 -12.42 -27.21 -19.63
C VAL A 144 -11.57 -27.04 -18.37
N ALA A 145 -12.06 -26.31 -17.38
CA ALA A 145 -11.38 -26.10 -16.10
C ALA A 145 -11.20 -27.39 -15.28
N LYS A 146 -12.00 -28.44 -15.55
CA LYS A 146 -11.86 -29.76 -14.92
C LYS A 146 -10.79 -30.63 -15.59
N PHE A 147 -10.65 -30.53 -16.92
CA PHE A 147 -9.73 -31.35 -17.70
C PHE A 147 -8.32 -30.76 -17.82
N ASP A 148 -8.22 -29.44 -17.89
CA ASP A 148 -6.96 -28.73 -18.05
C ASP A 148 -6.49 -28.15 -16.71
N LYS A 149 -5.31 -28.60 -16.25
CA LYS A 149 -4.73 -28.17 -14.98
C LYS A 149 -4.41 -26.67 -14.96
N ASP A 150 -4.13 -26.07 -16.12
CA ASP A 150 -3.82 -24.64 -16.22
C ASP A 150 -5.06 -23.76 -15.94
N PHE A 151 -6.27 -24.33 -16.03
CA PHE A 151 -7.54 -23.64 -15.79
C PHE A 151 -8.26 -24.12 -14.52
N ALA A 152 -7.65 -24.97 -13.71
CA ALA A 152 -8.22 -25.44 -12.45
C ALA A 152 -8.59 -24.24 -11.54
N GLY A 153 -9.85 -24.18 -11.08
CA GLY A 153 -10.37 -23.08 -10.28
C GLY A 153 -10.57 -21.75 -11.02
N GLN A 154 -10.34 -21.70 -12.34
CA GLN A 154 -10.41 -20.47 -13.15
C GLN A 154 -11.58 -20.46 -14.14
N ALA A 155 -12.57 -21.34 -13.99
CA ALA A 155 -13.74 -21.41 -14.88
C ALA A 155 -14.42 -20.04 -15.13
N PRO A 156 -14.61 -19.15 -14.13
CA PRO A 156 -15.21 -17.83 -14.37
C PRO A 156 -14.40 -16.95 -15.35
N SER A 157 -13.09 -17.14 -15.45
CA SER A 157 -12.24 -16.39 -16.39
C SER A 157 -12.45 -16.79 -17.86
N LEU A 158 -13.11 -17.92 -18.11
CA LEU A 158 -13.41 -18.48 -19.43
C LEU A 158 -14.83 -18.19 -19.90
N VAL A 159 -15.68 -17.61 -19.04
CA VAL A 159 -17.07 -17.28 -19.38
C VAL A 159 -17.11 -15.85 -19.93
N PRO A 160 -17.46 -15.65 -21.21
CA PRO A 160 -17.55 -14.30 -21.77
C PRO A 160 -18.78 -13.55 -21.21
N PRO A 161 -18.79 -12.22 -21.27
CA PRO A 161 -19.90 -11.42 -20.75
C PRO A 161 -21.22 -11.77 -21.43
N SER A 162 -22.33 -11.74 -20.67
CA SER A 162 -23.66 -11.90 -21.25
C SER A 162 -23.97 -10.79 -22.25
N LEU A 163 -24.68 -11.13 -23.33
CA LEU A 163 -25.23 -10.15 -24.26
C LEU A 163 -26.55 -9.57 -23.78
N ASN A 164 -27.05 -9.88 -22.58
CA ASN A 164 -28.28 -9.27 -22.05
C ASN A 164 -28.13 -7.75 -21.90
N ALA A 165 -29.15 -7.01 -22.36
CA ALA A 165 -29.28 -5.57 -22.21
C ALA A 165 -28.08 -4.76 -22.75
N VAL A 166 -27.24 -5.34 -23.62
CA VAL A 166 -26.04 -4.65 -24.13
C VAL A 166 -26.38 -3.42 -24.96
N GLY A 167 -27.53 -3.43 -25.64
CA GLY A 167 -28.03 -2.28 -26.38
C GLY A 167 -28.57 -1.16 -25.49
N ASP A 168 -28.96 -1.43 -24.25
CA ASP A 168 -29.31 -0.40 -23.26
C ASP A 168 -28.08 0.06 -22.48
N LYS A 169 -27.18 -0.87 -22.18
CA LYS A 169 -25.98 -0.68 -21.37
C LYS A 169 -24.97 0.24 -22.01
N LEU A 170 -24.62 -0.05 -23.26
CA LEU A 170 -23.51 0.63 -23.93
C LEU A 170 -24.00 1.85 -24.71
N LEU A 171 -23.15 2.88 -24.78
CA LEU A 171 -23.27 3.91 -25.80
C LEU A 171 -23.15 3.27 -27.19
N ASP A 172 -23.88 3.78 -28.18
CA ASP A 172 -23.99 3.19 -29.51
C ASP A 172 -22.61 3.00 -30.18
N GLU A 173 -21.74 3.99 -30.05
CA GLU A 173 -20.36 3.92 -30.56
C GLU A 173 -19.53 2.86 -29.81
N ALA A 174 -19.68 2.78 -28.48
CA ALA A 174 -19.00 1.77 -27.67
C ALA A 174 -19.48 0.34 -27.97
N LEU A 175 -20.78 0.17 -28.23
CA LEU A 175 -21.38 -1.08 -28.67
C LEU A 175 -20.81 -1.49 -30.04
N SER A 176 -20.74 -0.56 -30.98
CA SER A 176 -20.18 -0.78 -32.31
C SER A 176 -18.72 -1.25 -32.25
N ILE A 177 -17.88 -0.61 -31.42
CA ILE A 177 -16.48 -1.02 -31.17
C ILE A 177 -16.40 -2.41 -30.52
N ALA A 178 -17.30 -2.71 -29.58
CA ALA A 178 -17.34 -4.00 -28.90
C ALA A 178 -17.71 -5.15 -29.86
N VAL A 179 -18.71 -4.95 -30.74
CA VAL A 179 -19.12 -5.94 -31.76
C VAL A 179 -17.98 -6.25 -32.73
N ARG A 180 -17.14 -5.26 -33.09
CA ARG A 180 -15.94 -5.49 -33.92
C ARG A 180 -14.79 -6.20 -33.18
N GLY A 181 -14.84 -6.31 -31.85
CA GLY A 181 -13.73 -6.83 -31.05
C GLY A 181 -12.50 -5.90 -31.05
N GLU A 182 -12.70 -4.59 -31.25
CA GLU A 182 -11.64 -3.59 -31.40
C GLU A 182 -11.40 -2.74 -30.15
N ARG A 183 -12.06 -3.07 -29.04
CA ARG A 183 -11.98 -2.29 -27.81
C ARG A 183 -10.56 -2.24 -27.25
N GLN A 184 -9.99 -1.03 -27.21
CA GLN A 184 -8.75 -0.71 -26.52
C GLN A 184 -8.95 0.44 -25.51
N PRO A 185 -8.32 0.39 -24.33
CA PRO A 185 -7.70 -0.79 -23.72
C PRO A 185 -8.75 -1.87 -23.36
N ILE A 186 -8.29 -3.10 -23.13
CA ILE A 186 -9.15 -4.21 -22.68
C ILE A 186 -9.67 -3.91 -21.26
N ARG A 187 -11.00 -3.86 -21.09
CA ARG A 187 -11.67 -3.48 -19.82
C ARG A 187 -11.70 -4.59 -18.76
N MET A 188 -11.63 -5.85 -19.20
CA MET A 188 -11.61 -7.04 -18.33
C MET A 188 -10.36 -7.88 -18.65
N PRO A 189 -9.16 -7.38 -18.28
CA PRO A 189 -7.90 -8.05 -18.58
C PRO A 189 -7.77 -9.44 -17.95
N TRP A 190 -8.47 -9.71 -16.83
CA TRP A 190 -8.47 -11.02 -16.15
C TRP A 190 -9.24 -12.13 -16.89
N LEU A 191 -10.15 -11.79 -17.82
CA LEU A 191 -10.79 -12.81 -18.65
C LEU A 191 -9.75 -13.42 -19.58
N LYS A 192 -9.63 -14.75 -19.55
CA LYS A 192 -8.75 -15.52 -20.45
C LYS A 192 -9.41 -15.74 -21.80
N VAL A 193 -10.73 -15.87 -21.82
CA VAL A 193 -11.52 -15.92 -23.07
C VAL A 193 -11.47 -14.57 -23.79
N ARG A 194 -11.28 -14.59 -25.11
CA ARG A 194 -11.31 -13.40 -25.98
C ARG A 194 -12.26 -13.61 -27.14
N MET A 195 -13.01 -12.56 -27.46
CA MET A 195 -13.90 -12.54 -28.62
C MET A 195 -13.05 -12.62 -29.90
N PRO A 196 -13.40 -13.49 -30.85
CA PRO A 196 -12.77 -13.48 -32.17
C PRO A 196 -12.95 -12.12 -32.87
N LYS A 197 -11.96 -11.70 -33.65
CA LYS A 197 -12.09 -10.51 -34.49
C LYS A 197 -12.95 -10.86 -35.71
N PHE A 198 -14.23 -10.50 -35.65
CA PHE A 198 -15.14 -10.66 -36.78
C PHE A 198 -14.96 -9.49 -37.77
N LYS A 199 -14.73 -9.82 -39.04
CA LYS A 199 -14.80 -8.83 -40.12
C LYS A 199 -16.27 -8.69 -40.53
N HIS A 200 -16.97 -7.74 -39.91
CA HIS A 200 -18.32 -7.36 -40.30
C HIS A 200 -18.27 -6.39 -41.48
N SER A 201 -19.14 -6.58 -42.48
CA SER A 201 -19.40 -5.50 -43.43
C SER A 201 -20.05 -4.30 -42.70
N PRO A 202 -20.00 -3.08 -43.26
CA PRO A 202 -20.68 -1.93 -42.67
C PRO A 202 -22.18 -2.18 -42.42
N ASP A 203 -22.85 -2.88 -43.34
CA ASP A 203 -24.26 -3.27 -43.23
C ASP A 203 -24.51 -4.31 -42.13
N GLU A 204 -23.65 -5.32 -42.02
CA GLU A 204 -23.75 -6.34 -40.97
C GLU A 204 -23.56 -5.72 -39.58
N LEU A 205 -22.58 -4.83 -39.44
CA LEU A 205 -22.31 -4.12 -38.20
C LEU A 205 -23.47 -3.22 -37.80
N ALA A 206 -24.02 -2.44 -38.74
CA ALA A 206 -25.17 -1.60 -38.51
C ALA A 206 -26.39 -2.44 -38.08
N THR A 207 -26.65 -3.53 -38.80
CA THR A 207 -27.76 -4.45 -38.52
C THR A 207 -27.65 -5.09 -37.13
N LEU A 208 -26.46 -5.57 -36.73
CA LEU A 208 -26.25 -6.15 -35.40
C LEU A 208 -26.39 -5.10 -34.29
N THR A 209 -25.80 -3.92 -34.48
CA THR A 209 -25.83 -2.83 -33.49
C THR A 209 -27.27 -2.34 -33.30
N GLN A 210 -27.99 -2.10 -34.39
CA GLN A 210 -29.39 -1.68 -34.37
C GLN A 210 -30.29 -2.72 -33.71
N TYR A 211 -30.10 -4.00 -34.00
CA TYR A 211 -30.86 -5.07 -33.33
C TYR A 211 -30.69 -5.06 -31.81
N PHE A 212 -29.45 -4.93 -31.32
CA PHE A 212 -29.23 -4.83 -29.88
C PHE A 212 -29.90 -3.59 -29.29
N VAL A 213 -29.75 -2.43 -29.93
CA VAL A 213 -30.35 -1.17 -29.46
C VAL A 213 -31.88 -1.29 -29.45
N GLU A 214 -32.52 -1.64 -30.56
CA GLU A 214 -33.98 -1.73 -30.66
C GLU A 214 -34.59 -2.73 -29.68
N HIS A 215 -33.92 -3.87 -29.44
CA HIS A 215 -34.42 -4.87 -28.51
C HIS A 215 -34.22 -4.49 -27.04
N ASP A 216 -33.11 -3.83 -26.70
CA ASP A 216 -32.71 -3.66 -25.30
C ASP A 216 -33.03 -2.26 -24.75
N ARG A 217 -33.02 -1.22 -25.58
CA ARG A 217 -32.99 0.19 -25.15
C ARG A 217 -34.25 0.58 -24.38
N ILE A 218 -34.05 1.13 -23.18
CA ILE A 218 -35.11 1.65 -22.33
C ILE A 218 -35.03 3.19 -22.29
N PRO A 219 -36.13 3.90 -22.60
CA PRO A 219 -36.23 5.36 -22.47
C PRO A 219 -35.91 5.88 -21.06
N ALA A 220 -35.44 7.13 -20.95
CA ALA A 220 -35.03 7.72 -19.67
C ALA A 220 -36.21 7.96 -18.72
N ASP A 221 -37.39 8.24 -19.28
CA ASP A 221 -38.68 8.50 -18.63
C ASP A 221 -39.47 7.22 -18.32
N ALA A 222 -38.96 6.05 -18.70
CA ALA A 222 -39.62 4.77 -18.42
C ALA A 222 -39.85 4.59 -16.90
N PRO A 223 -41.06 4.17 -16.47
CA PRO A 223 -41.38 4.04 -15.05
C PRO A 223 -40.41 3.12 -14.32
N ALA A 224 -39.79 3.63 -13.24
CA ALA A 224 -38.96 2.81 -12.38
C ALA A 224 -39.84 1.93 -11.47
N SER A 225 -39.48 0.65 -11.35
CA SER A 225 -40.22 -0.29 -10.50
C SER A 225 -40.10 0.05 -9.00
N GLY A 226 -41.21 0.02 -8.27
CA GLY A 226 -41.24 0.15 -6.82
C GLY A 226 -41.21 1.60 -6.30
N GLY A 227 -41.89 2.53 -6.97
CA GLY A 227 -42.08 3.92 -6.49
C GLY A 227 -40.84 4.83 -6.58
N ARG A 228 -39.83 4.43 -7.35
CA ARG A 228 -38.57 5.19 -7.50
C ARG A 228 -38.69 6.25 -8.59
N GLN A 229 -37.84 7.27 -8.52
CA GLN A 229 -37.71 8.23 -9.62
C GLN A 229 -37.17 7.55 -10.88
N PRO A 230 -37.70 7.91 -12.07
CA PRO A 230 -37.14 7.42 -13.33
C PRO A 230 -35.70 7.95 -13.51
N PRO A 231 -34.82 7.23 -14.22
CA PRO A 231 -33.46 7.68 -14.46
C PRO A 231 -33.37 9.09 -15.08
N GLY A 232 -34.37 9.49 -15.88
CA GLY A 232 -34.48 10.85 -16.41
C GLY A 232 -34.48 11.96 -15.35
N ALA A 233 -35.18 11.77 -14.22
CA ALA A 233 -35.20 12.74 -13.13
C ALA A 233 -33.85 12.84 -12.39
N LEU A 234 -33.11 11.72 -12.30
CA LEU A 234 -31.75 11.72 -11.76
C LEU A 234 -30.76 12.45 -12.69
N LEU A 235 -30.96 12.35 -14.01
CA LEU A 235 -30.12 13.04 -14.99
C LEU A 235 -30.22 14.57 -14.89
N GLU A 236 -31.37 15.12 -14.50
CA GLU A 236 -31.51 16.58 -14.26
C GLU A 236 -30.61 17.07 -13.11
N SER A 237 -30.30 16.19 -12.15
CA SER A 237 -29.42 16.49 -11.01
C SER A 237 -27.93 16.21 -11.29
N VAL A 238 -27.57 15.76 -12.50
CA VAL A 238 -26.23 15.29 -12.85
C VAL A 238 -25.64 16.09 -14.00
N ARG A 239 -24.39 16.56 -13.85
CA ARG A 239 -23.59 17.02 -15.00
C ARG A 239 -23.21 15.82 -15.87
N VAL A 240 -23.93 15.62 -16.97
CA VAL A 240 -23.59 14.60 -17.96
C VAL A 240 -22.51 15.17 -18.87
N PRO A 241 -21.40 14.45 -19.14
CA PRO A 241 -20.42 14.89 -20.12
C PRO A 241 -21.09 15.06 -21.50
N THR A 242 -21.25 16.31 -21.95
CA THR A 242 -21.74 16.62 -23.29
C THR A 242 -20.60 16.39 -24.28
N GLY A 243 -20.39 15.15 -24.73
CA GLY A 243 -19.42 14.89 -25.81
C GLY A 243 -18.90 13.47 -25.96
N GLY A 244 -19.74 12.52 -26.39
CA GLY A 244 -19.30 11.26 -27.03
C GLY A 244 -18.15 10.49 -26.35
N LEU A 245 -17.34 9.76 -27.15
CA LEU A 245 -16.16 9.02 -26.67
C LEU A 245 -14.95 9.91 -26.31
N THR A 246 -15.03 11.22 -26.55
CA THR A 246 -13.92 12.15 -26.32
C THR A 246 -13.85 12.49 -24.83
N PRO A 247 -12.68 12.40 -24.17
CA PRO A 247 -12.55 12.91 -22.81
C PRO A 247 -12.92 14.41 -22.78
N PRO A 248 -13.68 14.89 -21.78
CA PRO A 248 -13.74 16.33 -21.52
C PRO A 248 -12.32 16.87 -21.40
N ALA A 249 -12.10 18.11 -21.85
CA ALA A 249 -10.82 18.77 -21.65
C ALA A 249 -10.52 18.83 -20.14
N ARG A 250 -9.23 18.89 -19.76
CA ARG A 250 -8.78 18.94 -18.35
C ARG A 250 -9.41 20.09 -17.54
N GLN A 251 -10.05 21.06 -18.21
CA GLN A 251 -10.76 22.19 -17.63
C GLN A 251 -12.23 21.93 -17.26
N ASP A 252 -12.90 20.89 -17.79
CA ASP A 252 -14.33 20.66 -17.54
C ASP A 252 -14.53 19.69 -16.37
N LYS A 253 -14.44 20.21 -15.13
CA LYS A 253 -14.72 19.41 -13.93
C LYS A 253 -16.15 18.88 -13.93
N ILE A 254 -16.30 17.58 -13.76
CA ILE A 254 -17.59 16.90 -13.70
C ILE A 254 -18.12 16.92 -12.26
N ALA A 255 -17.24 16.72 -11.27
CA ALA A 255 -17.57 16.73 -9.85
C ALA A 255 -16.80 17.83 -9.08
N ASP A 256 -17.47 18.46 -8.12
CA ASP A 256 -16.80 19.32 -7.13
C ASP A 256 -16.20 18.49 -5.97
N ALA A 257 -15.43 19.14 -5.10
CA ALA A 257 -14.76 18.46 -3.99
C ALA A 257 -15.73 17.75 -3.03
N HIS A 258 -16.91 18.34 -2.78
CA HIS A 258 -17.93 17.74 -1.94
C HIS A 258 -18.49 16.44 -2.56
N THR A 259 -18.74 16.46 -3.86
CA THR A 259 -19.20 15.29 -4.64
C THR A 259 -18.14 14.19 -4.67
N LEU A 260 -16.85 14.54 -4.80
CA LEU A 260 -15.76 13.56 -4.77
C LEU A 260 -15.63 12.89 -3.39
N LEU A 261 -15.76 13.65 -2.31
CA LEU A 261 -15.77 13.13 -0.94
C LEU A 261 -16.96 12.19 -0.70
N ALA A 262 -18.15 12.56 -1.18
CA ALA A 262 -19.31 11.68 -1.15
C ALA A 262 -19.08 10.39 -1.97
N GLY A 263 -18.52 10.52 -3.17
CA GLY A 263 -18.15 9.38 -4.02
C GLY A 263 -17.13 8.44 -3.33
N GLN A 264 -16.17 8.99 -2.61
CA GLN A 264 -15.23 8.21 -1.80
C GLN A 264 -15.98 7.42 -0.72
N ALA A 265 -16.80 8.09 0.09
CA ALA A 265 -17.59 7.44 1.14
C ALA A 265 -18.49 6.31 0.57
N LEU A 266 -19.14 6.55 -0.57
CA LEU A 266 -20.03 5.58 -1.23
C LEU A 266 -19.27 4.37 -1.80
N THR A 267 -18.09 4.57 -2.38
CA THR A 267 -17.30 3.47 -2.98
C THR A 267 -16.55 2.64 -1.93
N GLY A 268 -16.29 3.20 -0.75
CA GLY A 268 -15.55 2.59 0.34
C GLY A 268 -16.26 1.45 1.07
N VAL A 269 -15.51 0.73 1.90
CA VAL A 269 -15.97 -0.48 2.65
C VAL A 269 -17.22 -0.21 3.50
N ARG A 270 -17.41 1.02 3.95
CA ARG A 270 -18.55 1.43 4.81
C ARG A 270 -19.75 1.99 4.04
N GLY A 271 -19.57 2.32 2.77
CA GLY A 271 -20.65 2.66 1.86
C GLY A 271 -21.18 1.41 1.19
N TRP A 272 -21.16 1.40 -0.13
CA TRP A 272 -21.54 0.27 -0.98
C TRP A 272 -20.36 -0.66 -1.32
N SER A 273 -19.15 -0.36 -0.85
CA SER A 273 -17.97 -1.22 -0.95
C SER A 273 -17.63 -1.67 -2.38
N CYS A 274 -17.81 -0.79 -3.36
CA CYS A 274 -17.42 -1.02 -4.76
C CYS A 274 -15.96 -1.47 -4.89
N ILE A 275 -15.09 -0.93 -4.03
CA ILE A 275 -13.65 -1.24 -3.98
C ILE A 275 -13.31 -2.66 -3.50
N ALA A 276 -14.30 -3.45 -3.06
CA ALA A 276 -14.08 -4.86 -2.75
C ALA A 276 -13.96 -5.73 -4.01
N CYS A 277 -14.63 -5.34 -5.10
CA CYS A 277 -14.74 -6.17 -6.31
C CYS A 277 -14.25 -5.47 -7.58
N HIS A 278 -14.21 -4.13 -7.59
CA HIS A 278 -13.87 -3.34 -8.76
C HIS A 278 -12.51 -2.65 -8.62
N LYS A 279 -11.78 -2.64 -9.73
CA LYS A 279 -10.69 -1.68 -9.97
C LYS A 279 -11.28 -0.26 -10.11
N ILE A 280 -10.60 0.74 -9.56
CA ILE A 280 -10.94 2.16 -9.78
C ILE A 280 -9.65 2.92 -10.03
N GLY A 281 -9.36 3.20 -11.29
CA GLY A 281 -8.12 3.89 -11.66
C GLY A 281 -6.89 3.07 -11.33
N ASP A 282 -6.04 3.54 -10.43
CA ASP A 282 -4.82 2.81 -10.05
C ASP A 282 -5.04 1.89 -8.85
N TYR A 283 -6.19 2.00 -8.16
CA TYR A 283 -6.58 1.08 -7.10
C TYR A 283 -7.01 -0.27 -7.69
N GLU A 284 -6.36 -1.35 -7.23
CA GLU A 284 -6.70 -2.73 -7.55
C GLU A 284 -7.11 -3.49 -6.27
N PRO A 285 -8.29 -4.13 -6.24
CA PRO A 285 -8.71 -4.91 -5.08
C PRO A 285 -7.87 -6.20 -4.94
N LYS A 286 -7.48 -6.54 -3.71
CA LYS A 286 -6.77 -7.79 -3.38
C LYS A 286 -7.78 -8.92 -3.11
N GLN A 287 -7.39 -10.16 -3.39
CA GLN A 287 -8.12 -11.38 -3.00
C GLN A 287 -9.58 -11.49 -3.50
N VAL A 288 -9.90 -10.91 -4.66
CA VAL A 288 -11.24 -11.02 -5.25
C VAL A 288 -11.42 -12.37 -5.94
N ALA A 289 -12.48 -13.08 -5.60
CA ALA A 289 -12.88 -14.28 -6.33
C ALA A 289 -13.13 -13.96 -7.81
N LEU A 290 -12.63 -14.79 -8.73
CA LEU A 290 -12.70 -14.52 -10.17
C LEU A 290 -14.14 -14.29 -10.68
N GLY A 291 -15.13 -14.95 -10.09
CA GLY A 291 -16.54 -14.76 -10.44
C GLY A 291 -17.14 -13.42 -9.98
N ALA A 292 -16.60 -12.81 -8.92
CA ALA A 292 -17.06 -11.53 -8.39
C ALA A 292 -16.26 -10.33 -8.93
N ARG A 293 -15.19 -10.57 -9.70
CA ARG A 293 -14.28 -9.52 -10.17
C ARG A 293 -14.94 -8.65 -11.25
N GLY A 294 -15.21 -7.40 -10.90
CA GLY A 294 -15.87 -6.42 -11.76
C GLY A 294 -14.91 -5.60 -12.64
N SER A 295 -15.44 -4.95 -13.68
CA SER A 295 -14.69 -4.04 -14.58
C SER A 295 -14.09 -2.83 -13.86
N ASP A 296 -13.07 -2.18 -14.44
CA ASP A 296 -12.60 -0.88 -13.94
C ASP A 296 -13.74 0.15 -13.95
N LEU A 297 -14.05 0.80 -12.82
CA LEU A 297 -15.16 1.76 -12.74
C LEU A 297 -14.76 3.18 -13.17
N ARG A 298 -13.47 3.49 -13.33
CA ARG A 298 -13.06 4.84 -13.71
C ARG A 298 -13.50 5.16 -15.15
N LEU A 299 -14.06 6.35 -15.35
CA LEU A 299 -14.54 6.88 -16.64
C LEU A 299 -15.59 6.00 -17.33
N LEU A 300 -16.52 5.45 -16.54
CA LEU A 300 -17.55 4.53 -17.02
C LEU A 300 -18.53 5.16 -18.03
N GLY A 301 -18.80 6.46 -17.92
CA GLY A 301 -19.63 7.25 -18.81
C GLY A 301 -19.08 7.41 -20.23
N LYS A 302 -17.81 7.05 -20.48
CA LYS A 302 -17.28 6.94 -21.85
C LYS A 302 -17.85 5.77 -22.64
N HIS A 303 -18.63 4.88 -22.03
CA HIS A 303 -19.12 3.69 -22.73
C HIS A 303 -20.38 3.09 -22.14
N ILE A 304 -20.70 3.37 -20.88
CA ILE A 304 -21.96 2.98 -20.25
C ILE A 304 -22.93 4.17 -20.29
N ARG A 305 -24.20 3.90 -20.58
CA ARG A 305 -25.26 4.89 -20.49
C ARG A 305 -25.62 5.19 -19.04
N PRO A 306 -25.75 6.46 -18.63
CA PRO A 306 -26.10 6.82 -17.25
C PRO A 306 -27.47 6.24 -16.85
N GLU A 307 -28.43 6.17 -17.77
CA GLU A 307 -29.76 5.61 -17.51
C GLU A 307 -29.68 4.12 -17.16
N PHE A 308 -28.84 3.38 -17.89
CA PHE A 308 -28.56 1.98 -17.55
C PHE A 308 -27.87 1.86 -16.21
N PHE A 309 -26.88 2.71 -15.92
CA PHE A 309 -26.13 2.67 -14.66
C PHE A 309 -27.07 2.78 -13.45
N PHE A 310 -27.96 3.78 -13.44
CA PHE A 310 -28.91 3.96 -12.34
C PHE A 310 -29.87 2.78 -12.17
N ARG A 311 -30.36 2.20 -13.28
CA ARG A 311 -31.17 0.97 -13.22
C ARG A 311 -30.37 -0.23 -12.71
N TRP A 312 -29.13 -0.37 -13.19
CA TRP A 312 -28.24 -1.48 -12.89
C TRP A 312 -27.88 -1.52 -11.41
N ILE A 313 -27.32 -0.43 -10.86
CA ILE A 313 -26.88 -0.40 -9.45
C ILE A 313 -28.04 -0.63 -8.48
N ALA A 314 -29.25 -0.21 -8.86
CA ALA A 314 -30.42 -0.31 -8.02
C ALA A 314 -31.04 -1.73 -7.98
N SER A 315 -30.73 -2.60 -8.96
CA SER A 315 -31.22 -3.99 -9.02
C SER A 315 -30.46 -4.87 -10.05
N PRO A 316 -29.17 -5.21 -9.87
CA PRO A 316 -28.37 -5.89 -10.90
C PRO A 316 -28.92 -7.24 -11.36
N LEU A 317 -29.38 -8.07 -10.41
CA LEU A 317 -29.91 -9.41 -10.67
C LEU A 317 -31.15 -9.42 -11.59
N ARG A 318 -31.90 -8.31 -11.64
CA ARG A 318 -33.06 -8.17 -12.54
C ARG A 318 -32.63 -8.03 -14.00
N VAL A 319 -31.43 -7.50 -14.23
CA VAL A 319 -30.92 -7.20 -15.58
C VAL A 319 -30.04 -8.33 -16.09
N ILE A 320 -29.10 -8.82 -15.27
CA ILE A 320 -28.24 -9.97 -15.59
C ILE A 320 -28.40 -11.01 -14.48
N PRO A 321 -29.15 -12.10 -14.73
CA PRO A 321 -29.30 -13.19 -13.78
C PRO A 321 -27.95 -13.83 -13.41
N GLY A 322 -27.73 -14.10 -12.12
CA GLY A 322 -26.53 -14.76 -11.62
C GLY A 322 -25.29 -13.85 -11.46
N VAL A 323 -25.43 -12.53 -11.55
CA VAL A 323 -24.35 -11.60 -11.21
C VAL A 323 -24.17 -11.51 -9.70
N GLU A 324 -22.93 -11.54 -9.21
CA GLU A 324 -22.59 -11.43 -7.78
C GLU A 324 -22.68 -9.99 -7.23
N MET A 325 -23.06 -9.02 -8.08
CA MET A 325 -23.10 -7.61 -7.69
C MET A 325 -24.28 -7.31 -6.76
N PRO A 326 -24.05 -6.70 -5.57
CA PRO A 326 -25.13 -6.31 -4.66
C PRO A 326 -26.06 -5.26 -5.26
N GLN A 327 -27.29 -5.19 -4.73
CA GLN A 327 -28.23 -4.11 -5.02
C GLN A 327 -28.02 -2.92 -4.08
N TYR A 328 -27.95 -1.72 -4.64
CA TYR A 328 -27.74 -0.46 -3.90
C TYR A 328 -28.99 0.41 -3.94
N ASN A 329 -30.04 -0.06 -3.26
CA ASN A 329 -31.35 0.58 -3.19
C ASN A 329 -31.68 1.17 -1.80
N ARG A 330 -30.69 1.21 -0.91
CA ARG A 330 -30.78 1.82 0.42
C ARG A 330 -29.70 2.90 0.55
N PRO A 331 -30.04 4.08 1.09
CA PRO A 331 -29.06 5.14 1.26
C PRO A 331 -28.01 4.77 2.30
N VAL A 332 -26.79 5.24 2.09
CA VAL A 332 -25.71 5.21 3.08
C VAL A 332 -25.98 6.31 4.10
N ALA A 333 -26.08 5.95 5.38
CA ALA A 333 -26.35 6.92 6.43
C ALA A 333 -25.21 7.96 6.54
N GLY A 334 -25.57 9.23 6.73
CA GLY A 334 -24.61 10.31 6.96
C GLY A 334 -23.84 10.79 5.73
N VAL A 335 -24.24 10.37 4.52
CA VAL A 335 -23.74 10.90 3.25
C VAL A 335 -24.88 11.61 2.54
N LEU A 336 -24.73 12.89 2.17
CA LEU A 336 -25.73 13.67 1.43
C LEU A 336 -27.14 13.56 2.05
N ASP A 337 -27.25 13.76 3.36
CA ASP A 337 -28.50 13.70 4.14
C ASP A 337 -29.25 12.36 4.08
N GLY A 338 -28.59 11.28 3.64
CA GLY A 338 -29.26 10.00 3.42
C GLY A 338 -30.19 9.99 2.20
N ASP A 339 -30.05 10.96 1.29
CA ASP A 339 -30.81 11.01 0.05
C ASP A 339 -30.19 10.07 -1.00
N LEU A 340 -30.89 8.97 -1.29
CA LEU A 340 -30.42 7.95 -2.22
C LEU A 340 -30.21 8.49 -3.65
N ALA A 341 -31.06 9.41 -4.12
CA ALA A 341 -30.97 9.98 -5.46
C ALA A 341 -29.71 10.83 -5.59
N LYS A 342 -29.45 11.70 -4.60
CA LYS A 342 -28.20 12.49 -4.53
C LYS A 342 -26.97 11.59 -4.43
N GLN A 343 -27.03 10.50 -3.67
CA GLN A 343 -25.93 9.53 -3.56
C GLN A 343 -25.64 8.83 -4.88
N HIS A 344 -26.66 8.35 -5.60
CA HIS A 344 -26.47 7.76 -6.93
C HIS A 344 -25.86 8.77 -7.91
N ALA A 345 -26.37 10.01 -7.92
CA ALA A 345 -25.85 11.09 -8.74
C ALA A 345 -24.38 11.39 -8.43
N ALA A 346 -24.03 11.53 -7.15
CA ALA A 346 -22.65 11.79 -6.72
C ALA A 346 -21.71 10.64 -7.07
N LEU A 347 -22.15 9.39 -6.90
CA LEU A 347 -21.38 8.22 -7.31
C LEU A 347 -21.07 8.24 -8.81
N TRP A 348 -22.08 8.53 -9.65
CA TRP A 348 -21.88 8.62 -11.09
C TRP A 348 -20.89 9.73 -11.47
N GLN A 349 -21.04 10.93 -10.91
CA GLN A 349 -20.14 12.05 -11.19
C GLN A 349 -18.71 11.74 -10.74
N ALA A 350 -18.53 11.20 -9.53
CA ALA A 350 -17.23 10.85 -8.99
C ALA A 350 -16.52 9.77 -9.85
N LEU A 351 -17.21 8.68 -10.22
CA LEU A 351 -16.61 7.63 -11.05
C LEU A 351 -16.26 8.10 -12.48
N ASN A 352 -16.83 9.22 -12.92
CA ASN A 352 -16.54 9.85 -14.20
C ASN A 352 -15.52 10.98 -14.13
N GLU A 353 -15.06 11.37 -12.95
CA GLU A 353 -13.97 12.33 -12.82
C GLU A 353 -12.62 11.62 -13.11
N PRO A 354 -11.79 12.11 -14.04
CA PRO A 354 -10.53 11.45 -14.43
C PRO A 354 -9.56 11.18 -13.26
N ASN A 355 -9.57 12.06 -12.26
CA ASN A 355 -8.68 12.04 -11.10
C ASN A 355 -9.34 11.47 -9.84
N PHE A 356 -10.54 10.88 -9.94
CA PHE A 356 -11.17 10.26 -8.77
C PHE A 356 -10.33 9.12 -8.23
N GLN A 357 -10.06 9.18 -6.93
CA GLN A 357 -9.38 8.14 -6.17
C GLN A 357 -10.36 7.60 -5.13
N PRO A 358 -10.56 6.27 -5.05
CA PRO A 358 -11.36 5.67 -3.98
C PRO A 358 -10.74 5.88 -2.60
N PRO A 359 -11.49 5.67 -1.51
CA PRO A 359 -10.93 5.72 -0.16
C PRO A 359 -10.02 4.52 0.09
N THR A 360 -9.25 4.58 1.18
CA THR A 360 -8.34 3.49 1.54
C THR A 360 -9.13 2.25 1.97
N ASN A 361 -8.80 1.09 1.42
CA ASN A 361 -9.30 -0.18 1.94
C ASN A 361 -8.42 -0.62 3.12
N PRO A 362 -8.94 -0.65 4.37
CA PRO A 362 -8.15 -1.02 5.55
C PRO A 362 -7.59 -2.45 5.49
N ASN A 363 -8.18 -3.34 4.69
CA ASN A 363 -7.68 -4.72 4.51
C ASN A 363 -6.48 -4.81 3.56
N ASN A 364 -6.16 -3.75 2.81
CA ASN A 364 -5.08 -3.73 1.84
C ASN A 364 -3.81 -3.03 2.33
N VAL A 365 -3.86 -2.40 3.51
CA VAL A 365 -2.80 -1.61 4.14
C VAL A 365 -2.48 -2.16 5.52
N GLU A 366 -1.28 -1.92 6.04
CA GLU A 366 -0.90 -2.38 7.38
C GLU A 366 -1.62 -1.60 8.47
N GLN A 367 -1.71 -0.28 8.27
CA GLN A 367 -2.38 0.63 9.17
C GLN A 367 -3.16 1.67 8.36
N LEU A 368 -4.35 2.01 8.85
CA LEU A 368 -5.13 3.16 8.38
C LEU A 368 -5.54 3.94 9.62
N TRP A 369 -5.15 5.21 9.66
CA TRP A 369 -5.45 6.10 10.76
C TRP A 369 -6.46 7.15 10.33
N VAL A 370 -7.42 7.40 11.21
CA VAL A 370 -8.43 8.45 11.10
C VAL A 370 -8.57 9.08 12.49
N VAL A 371 -8.93 10.37 12.55
CA VAL A 371 -9.25 11.09 13.79
C VAL A 371 -10.72 11.47 13.73
N ASN A 372 -11.58 10.83 14.50
CA ASN A 372 -13.03 11.05 14.49
C ASN A 372 -13.43 12.35 15.20
N PRO A 373 -14.62 12.91 14.93
CA PRO A 373 -15.13 14.06 15.68
C PRO A 373 -15.11 13.80 17.19
N GLY A 374 -14.55 14.74 17.97
CA GLY A 374 -14.37 14.59 19.42
C GLY A 374 -13.15 13.76 19.86
N GLU A 375 -12.41 13.14 18.94
CA GLU A 375 -11.13 12.50 19.27
C GLU A 375 -10.01 13.52 19.40
N ARG A 376 -8.96 13.15 20.13
CA ARG A 376 -7.75 13.98 20.25
C ARG A 376 -6.94 13.94 18.95
N PRO A 377 -6.11 14.95 18.67
CA PRO A 377 -5.21 14.93 17.54
C PRO A 377 -4.27 13.74 17.60
N ARG A 378 -3.98 13.16 16.43
CA ARG A 378 -3.03 12.06 16.27
C ARG A 378 -1.82 12.55 15.48
N ILE A 379 -0.65 12.03 15.82
CA ILE A 379 0.64 12.46 15.27
C ILE A 379 1.40 11.24 14.77
N ILE A 380 2.03 11.37 13.60
CA ILE A 380 2.96 10.37 13.05
C ILE A 380 4.31 11.06 12.82
N ARG A 381 5.37 10.46 13.36
CA ARG A 381 6.78 10.87 13.26
C ARG A 381 7.61 9.98 12.34
N ASP A 382 6.96 9.00 11.73
CA ASP A 382 7.54 8.03 10.80
C ASP A 382 7.66 8.56 9.36
N MET A 383 8.33 7.84 8.48
CA MET A 383 8.63 8.27 7.13
C MET A 383 7.39 8.32 6.23
N PHE A 384 7.18 9.43 5.54
CA PHE A 384 6.11 9.60 4.55
C PHE A 384 6.64 9.55 3.12
N GLN A 385 5.90 8.91 2.23
CA GLN A 385 6.10 8.99 0.79
C GLN A 385 5.23 10.10 0.21
N LEU A 386 5.83 10.95 -0.63
CA LEU A 386 5.10 11.99 -1.35
C LEU A 386 4.51 11.43 -2.66
N PRO A 387 3.30 11.87 -3.06
CA PRO A 387 2.73 11.55 -4.36
C PRO A 387 3.68 11.89 -5.52
N LYS A 388 3.69 11.07 -6.57
CA LYS A 388 4.57 11.26 -7.75
C LYS A 388 4.30 12.59 -8.44
N GLU A 389 3.05 13.04 -8.41
CA GLU A 389 2.59 14.30 -8.97
C GLU A 389 3.22 15.53 -8.29
N LEU A 390 3.77 15.35 -7.07
CA LEU A 390 4.42 16.39 -6.27
C LEU A 390 5.96 16.29 -6.30
N GLY A 391 6.51 15.66 -7.34
CA GLY A 391 7.95 15.38 -7.45
C GLY A 391 8.39 14.08 -6.76
N GLY A 392 7.48 13.37 -6.07
CA GLY A 392 7.76 12.13 -5.37
C GLY A 392 8.79 12.29 -4.24
N GLY A 393 9.47 11.19 -3.91
CA GLY A 393 10.44 11.14 -2.81
C GLY A 393 9.80 10.89 -1.45
N ASN A 394 10.60 11.03 -0.39
CA ASN A 394 10.22 10.71 0.98
C ASN A 394 10.52 11.88 1.92
N VAL A 395 9.68 12.04 2.94
CA VAL A 395 9.92 12.90 4.10
C VAL A 395 10.36 11.99 5.25
N ALA A 396 11.67 11.91 5.48
CA ALA A 396 12.25 10.99 6.47
C ALA A 396 11.93 11.41 7.90
N ARG A 397 12.16 12.69 8.25
CA ARG A 397 11.78 13.27 9.55
C ARG A 397 10.47 14.03 9.45
N SER A 398 9.38 13.27 9.34
CA SER A 398 8.04 13.86 9.18
C SER A 398 7.40 14.23 10.52
N PHE A 399 6.59 15.27 10.53
CA PHE A 399 5.61 15.56 11.57
C PHE A 399 4.25 15.67 10.87
N ALA A 400 3.56 14.55 10.77
CA ALA A 400 2.20 14.52 10.25
C ALA A 400 1.21 14.57 11.42
N ALA A 401 0.16 15.38 11.31
CA ALA A 401 -0.88 15.43 12.32
C ALA A 401 -2.27 15.60 11.71
N SER A 402 -3.28 15.13 12.44
CA SER A 402 -4.69 15.23 12.06
C SER A 402 -5.56 15.61 13.25
N PHE A 403 -6.63 16.35 12.97
CA PHE A 403 -7.59 16.85 13.94
C PHE A 403 -8.99 16.25 13.72
N ASP A 404 -9.84 16.38 14.73
CA ASP A 404 -11.23 15.90 14.74
C ASP A 404 -12.17 16.65 13.78
N ASN A 405 -11.69 17.75 13.19
CA ASN A 405 -12.34 18.45 12.09
C ASN A 405 -12.02 17.84 10.71
N GLY A 406 -11.21 16.77 10.65
CA GLY A 406 -10.88 16.04 9.42
C GLY A 406 -9.74 16.63 8.61
N HIS A 407 -9.16 17.75 9.04
CA HIS A 407 -7.98 18.33 8.39
C HIS A 407 -6.71 17.70 8.93
N SER A 408 -5.82 17.35 8.01
CA SER A 408 -4.53 16.74 8.33
C SER A 408 -3.41 17.41 7.56
N PHE A 409 -2.21 17.42 8.10
CA PHE A 409 -1.07 18.06 7.44
C PHE A 409 0.20 17.23 7.61
N LEU A 410 1.13 17.35 6.67
CA LEU A 410 2.45 16.73 6.67
C LEU A 410 3.50 17.84 6.70
N PHE A 411 4.21 17.96 7.82
CA PHE A 411 5.32 18.89 7.97
C PHE A 411 6.65 18.14 7.89
N ASP A 412 7.60 18.67 7.14
CA ASP A 412 8.95 18.12 7.02
C ASP A 412 9.88 18.88 7.96
N LEU A 413 10.40 18.19 8.99
CA LEU A 413 11.31 18.79 9.96
C LEU A 413 12.71 19.01 9.41
N ASP A 414 13.13 18.26 8.38
CA ASP A 414 14.44 18.50 7.75
C ASP A 414 14.41 19.83 6.99
N THR A 415 13.30 20.14 6.30
CA THR A 415 13.17 21.38 5.53
C THR A 415 12.43 22.52 6.23
N ALA A 416 11.89 22.26 7.42
CA ALA A 416 11.01 23.14 8.18
C ALA A 416 9.86 23.70 7.32
N SER A 417 9.21 22.82 6.56
CA SER A 417 8.19 23.21 5.58
C SER A 417 6.98 22.30 5.59
N LEU A 418 5.80 22.87 5.32
CA LEU A 418 4.59 22.06 5.15
C LEU A 418 4.53 21.51 3.73
N ARG A 419 4.48 20.17 3.62
CA ARG A 419 4.54 19.42 2.37
C ARG A 419 3.15 19.12 1.80
N GLN A 420 2.19 18.78 2.66
CA GLN A 420 0.81 18.49 2.25
C GLN A 420 -0.20 18.96 3.30
N TRP A 421 -1.37 19.39 2.84
CA TRP A 421 -2.58 19.57 3.63
C TRP A 421 -3.71 18.78 2.99
N THR A 422 -4.34 17.91 3.77
CA THR A 422 -5.38 16.99 3.30
C THR A 422 -6.64 17.04 4.15
N PHE A 423 -7.72 16.48 3.61
CA PHE A 423 -9.03 16.41 4.27
C PHE A 423 -9.62 15.00 4.20
N GLY A 424 -10.18 14.50 5.31
CA GLY A 424 -10.79 13.17 5.42
C GLY A 424 -9.96 12.18 6.23
N GLU A 425 -9.57 11.06 5.63
CA GLU A 425 -8.69 10.07 6.27
C GLU A 425 -7.32 10.70 6.59
N PHE A 426 -6.70 10.34 7.72
CA PHE A 426 -5.42 10.94 8.11
C PHE A 426 -4.28 10.36 7.27
N ALA A 427 -3.90 9.11 7.53
CA ALA A 427 -2.74 8.50 6.90
C ALA A 427 -2.90 6.98 6.81
N ARG A 428 -2.23 6.38 5.84
CA ARG A 428 -2.16 4.92 5.67
C ARG A 428 -0.72 4.46 5.58
N GLN A 429 -0.43 3.28 6.12
CA GLN A 429 0.88 2.66 6.06
C GLN A 429 0.89 1.51 5.06
N GLN A 430 1.85 1.53 4.13
CA GLN A 430 2.06 0.48 3.14
C GLN A 430 3.41 -0.20 3.33
N VAL A 431 3.50 -1.46 2.90
CA VAL A 431 4.76 -2.22 2.82
C VAL A 431 5.23 -2.25 1.37
N ILE A 432 6.42 -1.70 1.13
CA ILE A 432 7.11 -1.79 -0.15
C ILE A 432 8.43 -2.52 0.08
N GLY A 433 8.48 -3.80 -0.32
CA GLY A 433 9.62 -4.67 -0.03
C GLY A 433 9.77 -4.91 1.48
N LYS A 434 10.90 -4.48 2.05
CA LYS A 434 11.17 -4.54 3.51
C LYS A 434 10.88 -3.23 4.24
N ARG A 435 10.32 -2.23 3.56
CA ARG A 435 10.16 -0.88 4.10
C ARG A 435 8.69 -0.57 4.36
N TRP A 436 8.44 0.15 5.44
CA TRP A 436 7.14 0.73 5.75
C TRP A 436 7.17 2.20 5.38
N PHE A 437 6.15 2.65 4.64
CA PHE A 437 5.97 4.05 4.29
C PHE A 437 4.56 4.47 4.67
N TRP A 438 4.45 5.67 5.22
CA TRP A 438 3.18 6.34 5.38
C TRP A 438 2.85 7.19 4.16
N GLU A 439 1.56 7.33 3.87
CA GLU A 439 1.04 8.27 2.88
C GLU A 439 -0.11 9.04 3.52
N MET A 440 -0.25 10.32 3.18
CA MET A 440 -1.47 11.07 3.52
C MET A 440 -2.65 10.44 2.75
N ALA A 441 -3.66 9.96 3.48
CA ALA A 441 -4.74 9.17 2.89
C ALA A 441 -5.89 10.04 2.36
N GLY A 442 -6.11 11.20 2.98
CA GLY A 442 -7.19 12.12 2.64
C GLY A 442 -7.01 12.85 1.31
N LEU A 443 -8.06 13.58 0.90
CA LEU A 443 -8.07 14.43 -0.29
C LEU A 443 -7.03 15.55 -0.15
N ASN A 444 -6.10 15.67 -1.10
CA ASN A 444 -5.12 16.76 -1.11
C ASN A 444 -5.82 18.11 -1.36
N LEU A 445 -5.74 19.03 -0.41
CA LEU A 445 -6.23 20.40 -0.52
C LEU A 445 -5.15 21.37 -1.00
N ALA A 446 -3.94 21.22 -0.45
CA ALA A 446 -2.76 21.98 -0.85
C ALA A 446 -1.50 21.14 -0.73
N VAL A 447 -0.51 21.44 -1.57
CA VAL A 447 0.71 20.66 -1.74
C VAL A 447 1.89 21.59 -1.98
N ASP A 448 3.08 21.15 -1.59
CA ASP A 448 4.37 21.84 -1.75
C ASP A 448 4.36 23.32 -1.35
N MET A 449 4.00 23.58 -0.09
CA MET A 449 3.91 24.94 0.45
C MET A 449 5.25 25.44 1.00
N THR A 450 6.36 25.01 0.39
CA THR A 450 7.73 25.36 0.79
C THR A 450 8.01 26.86 0.75
N GLY A 451 7.24 27.61 -0.04
CA GLY A 451 7.31 29.07 -0.09
C GLY A 451 7.00 29.76 1.25
N ALA A 452 6.25 29.10 2.15
CA ALA A 452 5.79 29.65 3.43
C ALA A 452 6.73 29.37 4.63
N ARG A 453 8.00 29.04 4.39
CA ARG A 453 8.99 28.77 5.46
C ARG A 453 9.62 30.04 6.03
N VAL A 454 10.19 29.91 7.23
CA VAL A 454 11.03 30.92 7.88
C VAL A 454 12.35 31.06 7.12
N ARG A 455 12.78 32.30 6.85
CA ARG A 455 14.00 32.65 6.12
C ARG A 455 14.59 33.96 6.64
N LEU A 456 15.88 34.20 6.38
CA LEU A 456 16.49 35.51 6.65
C LEU A 456 16.52 36.33 5.37
N ARG A 457 15.94 37.53 5.43
CA ARG A 457 15.90 38.49 4.33
C ARG A 457 16.76 39.69 4.66
N LYS A 458 17.47 40.23 3.67
CA LYS A 458 18.22 41.47 3.86
C LYS A 458 17.25 42.65 4.08
N GLN A 459 17.46 43.46 5.12
CA GLN A 459 16.60 44.59 5.44
C GLN A 459 16.44 45.54 4.25
N GLY A 460 15.21 46.00 4.02
CA GLY A 460 14.85 46.86 2.89
C GLY A 460 14.72 46.15 1.54
N SER A 461 15.00 44.84 1.46
CA SER A 461 14.71 44.05 0.26
C SER A 461 13.21 43.74 0.16
N THR A 462 12.63 43.96 -1.02
CA THR A 462 11.26 43.55 -1.35
C THR A 462 11.20 42.24 -2.13
N SER A 463 12.36 41.72 -2.57
CA SER A 463 12.48 40.48 -3.33
C SER A 463 12.90 39.32 -2.42
N ASP A 464 12.45 38.10 -2.76
CA ASP A 464 12.93 36.86 -2.18
C ASP A 464 14.24 36.35 -2.80
N ALA A 465 14.67 36.93 -3.92
CA ALA A 465 15.95 36.65 -4.54
C ALA A 465 17.10 37.06 -3.60
N GLY A 466 17.76 36.06 -3.00
CA GLY A 466 18.86 36.26 -2.05
C GLY A 466 18.48 36.01 -0.58
N ASP A 467 17.24 35.59 -0.30
CA ASP A 467 16.86 35.12 1.03
C ASP A 467 17.73 33.92 1.45
N ILE A 468 18.21 33.95 2.69
CA ILE A 468 19.02 32.87 3.27
C ILE A 468 18.06 31.87 3.90
N LEU A 469 18.16 30.63 3.44
CA LEU A 469 17.39 29.52 3.96
C LEU A 469 18.06 28.90 5.18
N PRO A 470 17.27 28.26 6.07
CA PRO A 470 17.85 27.53 7.17
C PRO A 470 18.81 26.48 6.61
N LEU A 471 19.99 26.43 7.19
CA LEU A 471 20.95 25.38 6.97
C LEU A 471 20.37 24.07 7.48
N PHE A 472 20.45 23.08 6.62
CA PHE A 472 20.25 21.68 6.99
C PHE A 472 21.55 21.19 7.66
N VAL A 473 21.93 21.76 8.83
CA VAL A 473 23.23 21.44 9.47
C VAL A 473 23.15 20.09 10.18
N LYS A 474 24.06 19.24 9.71
CA LYS A 474 24.74 18.15 10.41
C LYS A 474 25.19 18.60 11.82
N SER A 475 25.07 17.72 12.81
CA SER A 475 25.56 17.89 14.20
C SER A 475 24.70 18.75 15.14
N GLN A 476 24.13 18.01 16.11
CA GLN A 476 23.72 18.41 17.47
C GLN A 476 22.56 19.41 17.63
N GLN A 477 21.48 18.87 18.20
CA GLN A 477 20.36 19.55 18.89
C GLN A 477 19.43 20.39 17.99
N TYR A 478 18.61 19.71 17.18
CA TYR A 478 17.22 20.14 17.12
C TYR A 478 16.62 19.84 18.50
N SER A 479 15.89 20.76 19.12
CA SER A 479 15.03 20.45 20.26
C SER A 479 13.60 20.54 19.79
N THR A 480 12.95 19.40 19.58
CA THR A 480 11.52 19.36 19.26
C THR A 480 10.77 19.12 20.55
N GLU A 481 9.99 20.10 21.01
CA GLU A 481 9.03 19.93 22.11
C GLU A 481 7.63 19.89 21.51
N ILE A 482 6.93 18.77 21.69
CA ILE A 482 5.57 18.55 21.21
C ILE A 482 4.69 18.38 22.44
N ALA A 483 3.67 19.24 22.56
CA ALA A 483 2.67 19.16 23.60
C ALA A 483 1.28 19.31 22.97
N SER A 484 0.38 18.37 23.24
CA SER A 484 -1.04 18.53 22.93
C SER A 484 -1.78 18.96 24.19
N ARG A 485 -2.62 20.00 24.12
CA ARG A 485 -3.44 20.43 25.28
C ARG A 485 -4.83 20.89 24.84
N PRO A 486 -5.89 20.58 25.60
CA PRO A 486 -7.19 21.25 25.41
C PRO A 486 -7.05 22.75 25.72
N ALA A 487 -7.81 23.60 25.02
CA ALA A 487 -7.86 25.01 25.34
C ALA A 487 -8.53 25.22 26.71
N MET A 488 -8.05 26.18 27.53
CA MET A 488 -8.61 26.42 28.88
C MET A 488 -10.12 26.72 28.90
N GLU A 489 -10.68 27.14 27.76
CA GLU A 489 -12.08 27.55 27.62
C GLU A 489 -12.88 26.66 26.64
N SER A 490 -12.26 25.63 26.04
CA SER A 490 -12.91 24.77 25.02
C SER A 490 -12.24 23.39 24.92
N PRO A 491 -13.00 22.29 24.67
CA PRO A 491 -12.44 20.95 24.47
C PRO A 491 -11.57 20.82 23.21
N VAL A 492 -11.44 21.89 22.41
CA VAL A 492 -10.57 21.90 21.23
C VAL A 492 -9.11 21.67 21.62
N HIS A 493 -8.55 20.57 21.15
CA HIS A 493 -7.15 20.23 21.33
C HIS A 493 -6.26 21.04 20.39
N LYS A 494 -5.22 21.65 20.95
CA LYS A 494 -4.18 22.38 20.22
C LYS A 494 -2.89 21.58 20.24
N LEU A 495 -2.12 21.67 19.17
CA LEU A 495 -0.76 21.14 19.11
C LEU A 495 0.24 22.27 19.26
N ARG A 496 1.28 22.07 20.06
CA ARG A 496 2.44 22.95 20.14
C ARG A 496 3.66 22.24 19.58
N LEU A 497 4.43 22.95 18.77
CA LEU A 497 5.66 22.46 18.17
C LEU A 497 6.75 23.52 18.35
N GLY A 498 7.75 23.24 19.18
CA GLY A 498 8.96 24.05 19.29
C GLY A 498 10.08 23.44 18.45
N TYR A 499 10.88 24.25 17.75
CA TYR A 499 12.10 23.81 17.06
C TYR A 499 13.09 24.97 16.85
N GLU A 500 14.36 24.63 16.59
CA GLU A 500 15.42 25.61 16.30
C GLU A 500 15.85 25.51 14.84
N LEU A 501 16.06 26.66 14.20
CA LEU A 501 16.58 26.80 12.84
C LEU A 501 17.96 27.46 12.88
N HIS A 502 18.90 26.93 12.11
CA HIS A 502 20.26 27.46 12.00
C HIS A 502 20.47 28.10 10.63
N PHE A 503 21.20 29.21 10.56
CA PHE A 503 21.50 29.92 9.33
C PHE A 503 23.00 30.21 9.23
N SER A 504 23.54 30.26 8.01
CA SER A 504 24.90 30.75 7.72
C SER A 504 24.77 32.05 6.96
N VAL A 505 25.16 33.16 7.58
CA VAL A 505 25.02 34.50 7.00
C VAL A 505 26.34 34.93 6.35
N PRO A 506 26.38 35.17 5.02
CA PRO A 506 27.54 35.73 4.34
C PRO A 506 27.85 37.17 4.80
N PRO A 507 29.08 37.70 4.59
CA PRO A 507 30.21 37.06 3.90
C PRO A 507 31.11 36.20 4.80
N LYS A 508 30.99 36.30 6.13
CA LYS A 508 31.84 35.57 7.10
C LYS A 508 31.32 34.18 7.47
N ASN A 509 30.20 33.73 6.89
CA ASN A 509 29.49 32.50 7.26
C ASN A 509 29.18 32.44 8.77
N GLU A 510 28.70 33.56 9.31
CA GLU A 510 28.34 33.68 10.72
C GLU A 510 27.09 32.81 11.00
N LYS A 511 27.13 32.06 12.10
CA LYS A 511 26.02 31.15 12.47
C LYS A 511 24.98 31.89 13.28
N VAL A 512 23.73 31.91 12.80
CA VAL A 512 22.59 32.53 13.50
C VAL A 512 21.58 31.44 13.85
N TRP A 513 21.11 31.45 15.09
CA TRP A 513 20.13 30.48 15.60
C TRP A 513 18.81 31.18 15.88
N VAL A 514 17.73 30.57 15.41
CA VAL A 514 16.39 31.11 15.44
C VAL A 514 15.48 30.08 16.07
N GLN A 515 14.90 30.43 17.22
CA GLN A 515 13.93 29.61 17.93
C GLN A 515 12.55 29.86 17.35
N VAL A 516 11.82 28.79 17.05
CA VAL A 516 10.47 28.83 16.50
C VAL A 516 9.54 28.06 17.42
N GLN A 517 8.41 28.68 17.76
CA GLN A 517 7.32 28.06 18.49
C GLN A 517 6.05 28.20 17.66
N GLU A 518 5.42 27.07 17.36
CA GLU A 518 4.15 27.02 16.66
C GLU A 518 3.05 26.48 17.54
N GLN A 519 1.89 27.13 17.49
CA GLN A 519 0.64 26.60 18.01
C GLN A 519 -0.33 26.36 16.85
N ILE A 520 -0.78 25.12 16.71
CA ILE A 520 -1.65 24.67 15.62
C ILE A 520 -3.01 24.34 16.21
N THR A 521 -4.05 24.99 15.72
CA THR A 521 -5.43 24.87 16.22
C THR A 521 -6.37 24.52 15.07
N PRO A 522 -7.26 23.53 15.20
CA PRO A 522 -8.29 23.29 14.20
C PRO A 522 -9.29 24.45 14.19
N LEU A 523 -9.69 24.91 13.00
CA LEU A 523 -10.80 25.84 12.85
C LEU A 523 -12.13 25.14 13.11
N ALA A 524 -13.14 25.90 13.51
CA ALA A 524 -14.50 25.41 13.63
C ALA A 524 -14.98 24.85 12.29
N ASN A 525 -15.71 23.73 12.31
CA ASN A 525 -16.23 23.12 11.08
C ASN A 525 -17.30 23.96 10.38
N ARG A 526 -17.88 24.93 11.08
CA ARG A 526 -18.99 25.76 10.62
C ARG A 526 -18.67 27.24 10.81
N ASP A 527 -19.05 28.07 9.85
CA ASP A 527 -19.09 29.51 10.02
C ASP A 527 -20.28 29.94 10.89
N ALA A 528 -20.41 31.25 11.15
CA ALA A 528 -21.49 31.82 11.96
C ALA A 528 -22.90 31.56 11.37
N ASP A 529 -22.99 31.30 10.07
CA ASP A 529 -24.24 31.00 9.35
C ASP A 529 -24.51 29.48 9.28
N GLY A 530 -23.66 28.64 9.89
CA GLY A 530 -23.80 27.18 9.87
C GLY A 530 -23.34 26.51 8.57
N LYS A 531 -22.59 27.20 7.70
CA LYS A 531 -22.02 26.62 6.48
C LYS A 531 -20.64 26.01 6.76
N PRO A 532 -20.18 25.01 5.98
CA PRO A 532 -18.86 24.41 6.19
C PRO A 532 -17.74 25.45 6.02
N ASP A 533 -16.86 25.58 7.01
CA ASP A 533 -15.71 26.51 7.01
C ASP A 533 -14.55 25.99 7.88
N GLY A 534 -14.26 24.68 7.75
CA GLY A 534 -13.22 24.00 8.51
C GLY A 534 -11.80 24.36 8.08
N GLY A 535 -10.81 23.92 8.84
CA GLY A 535 -9.41 24.15 8.49
C GLY A 535 -8.43 24.06 9.65
N ILE A 536 -7.24 24.63 9.49
CA ILE A 536 -6.24 24.74 10.56
C ILE A 536 -5.67 26.16 10.61
N GLU A 537 -5.36 26.63 11.80
CA GLU A 537 -4.65 27.88 12.04
C GLU A 537 -3.30 27.58 12.71
N ARG A 538 -2.23 28.14 12.16
CA ARG A 538 -0.87 28.08 12.71
C ARG A 538 -0.49 29.45 13.23
N GLN A 539 -0.26 29.55 14.52
CA GLN A 539 0.30 30.72 15.18
C GLN A 539 1.79 30.48 15.37
N ILE A 540 2.62 31.23 14.67
CA ILE A 540 4.08 31.05 14.60
C ILE A 540 4.73 32.21 15.33
N GLN A 541 5.50 31.91 16.36
CA GLN A 541 6.34 32.85 17.08
C GLN A 541 7.80 32.50 16.81
N VAL A 542 8.60 33.52 16.51
CA VAL A 542 10.01 33.37 16.18
C VAL A 542 10.83 34.31 17.07
N SER A 543 11.86 33.79 17.72
CA SER A 543 12.80 34.57 18.52
C SER A 543 14.27 34.25 18.18
N TRP A 544 15.13 35.26 18.28
CA TRP A 544 16.57 35.08 18.03
C TRP A 544 17.40 36.14 18.77
N LYS A 545 18.64 35.78 19.08
CA LYS A 545 19.61 36.68 19.73
C LYS A 545 20.33 37.55 18.72
N ARG A 546 20.66 38.79 19.10
CA ARG A 546 21.52 39.67 18.30
C ARG A 546 22.98 39.24 18.44
N ILE A 547 23.68 39.07 17.32
CA ILE A 547 25.10 38.71 17.24
C ILE A 547 25.79 39.69 16.30
N GLY A 548 26.70 40.51 16.83
CA GLY A 548 27.58 41.40 16.05
C GLY A 548 26.87 42.50 15.24
N SER A 549 27.59 43.06 14.25
CA SER A 549 27.11 44.15 13.38
C SER A 549 26.33 43.67 12.15
N LEU A 550 26.49 42.39 11.75
CA LEU A 550 25.88 41.81 10.54
C LEU A 550 24.38 41.49 10.71
N ILE A 551 23.90 41.27 11.94
CA ILE A 551 22.48 41.00 12.20
C ILE A 551 21.58 42.22 11.94
N ASN A 552 22.13 43.43 11.96
CA ASN A 552 21.36 44.62 11.60
C ASN A 552 21.03 44.69 10.10
N ASP A 553 21.69 43.88 9.27
CA ASP A 553 21.45 43.88 7.82
C ASP A 553 20.35 42.89 7.41
N TYR A 554 19.90 42.02 8.32
CA TYR A 554 18.92 40.97 8.03
C TYR A 554 17.74 40.98 9.01
N GLU A 555 16.57 40.57 8.53
CA GLU A 555 15.35 40.36 9.31
C GLU A 555 14.81 38.95 9.06
N VAL A 556 14.14 38.38 10.07
CA VAL A 556 13.44 37.11 9.87
C VAL A 556 12.17 37.39 9.09
N TRP A 557 12.00 36.68 7.98
CA TRP A 557 10.83 36.77 7.13
C TRP A 557 10.10 35.43 7.08
N MET A 558 8.78 35.47 7.06
CA MET A 558 7.96 34.32 6.71
C MET A 558 7.42 34.52 5.31
N GLY A 559 7.68 33.56 4.44
CA GLY A 559 7.21 33.68 3.08
C GLY A 559 5.69 33.76 2.96
N GLU A 560 5.21 34.53 1.99
CA GLU A 560 3.83 34.43 1.56
C GLU A 560 3.66 33.08 0.87
N GLY A 561 2.87 32.18 1.49
CA GLY A 561 2.56 30.90 0.89
C GLY A 561 1.80 31.10 -0.41
N ARG A 562 2.42 30.81 -1.55
CA ARG A 562 1.70 30.65 -2.82
C ARG A 562 1.21 29.22 -2.89
N SER A 563 -0.11 29.02 -2.98
CA SER A 563 -0.67 27.70 -3.25
C SER A 563 -0.53 27.40 -4.74
N GLU A 564 0.34 26.46 -5.11
CA GLU A 564 0.16 25.75 -6.37
C GLU A 564 -0.81 24.60 -6.08
N SER A 565 -2.12 24.84 -6.23
CA SER A 565 -3.08 23.75 -6.08
C SER A 565 -2.85 22.73 -7.21
N ALA A 566 -2.36 21.53 -6.89
CA ALA A 566 -2.21 20.48 -7.90
C ALA A 566 -3.57 19.96 -8.43
N THR A 567 -4.68 20.24 -7.73
CA THR A 567 -6.05 19.88 -8.16
C THR A 567 -7.05 20.85 -7.55
N GLY A 568 -7.48 21.87 -8.30
CA GLY A 568 -8.21 22.99 -7.72
C GLY A 568 -9.47 22.65 -6.92
N PRO A 569 -9.63 23.27 -5.75
CA PRO A 569 -10.95 23.65 -5.27
C PRO A 569 -11.01 25.19 -5.23
N THR A 570 -12.08 25.77 -5.77
CA THR A 570 -12.42 27.20 -5.58
C THR A 570 -12.79 27.55 -4.13
N ASN A 571 -12.70 26.56 -3.23
CA ASN A 571 -13.19 26.62 -1.85
C ASN A 571 -12.07 26.52 -0.81
N VAL A 572 -10.80 26.60 -1.22
CA VAL A 572 -9.64 26.59 -0.32
C VAL A 572 -9.05 28.00 -0.26
N GLN A 573 -8.79 28.49 0.95
CA GLN A 573 -8.15 29.78 1.19
C GLN A 573 -6.96 29.59 2.14
N ILE A 574 -5.85 30.27 1.81
CA ILE A 574 -4.66 30.35 2.66
C ILE A 574 -4.40 31.83 2.93
N GLU A 575 -4.60 32.26 4.17
CA GLU A 575 -4.42 33.64 4.60
C GLU A 575 -3.18 33.72 5.48
N VAL A 576 -2.22 34.55 5.10
CA VAL A 576 -1.03 34.83 5.90
C VAL A 576 -1.19 36.23 6.48
N SER A 577 -1.25 36.36 7.81
CA SER A 577 -1.23 37.66 8.46
C SER A 577 0.13 38.32 8.25
N ARG A 578 0.17 39.65 8.07
CA ARG A 578 1.44 40.38 8.10
C ARG A 578 2.16 40.13 9.42
N PRO A 579 3.46 39.76 9.41
CA PRO A 579 4.20 39.54 10.64
C PRO A 579 4.15 40.80 11.52
N LYS A 580 3.82 40.63 12.80
CA LYS A 580 3.82 41.70 13.79
C LYS A 580 5.06 41.54 14.67
N GLN A 581 5.84 42.60 14.82
CA GLN A 581 6.99 42.66 15.73
C GLN A 581 6.50 43.08 17.12
N TYR A 582 6.77 42.29 18.15
CA TYR A 582 6.19 42.49 19.49
C TYR A 582 7.18 42.99 20.53
N ALA A 583 8.44 42.56 20.46
CA ALA A 583 9.43 42.89 21.48
C ALA A 583 10.83 43.03 20.87
N GLN A 584 11.49 44.12 21.25
CA GLN A 584 12.89 44.40 20.96
C GLN A 584 13.57 44.69 22.29
N SER A 585 14.37 43.75 22.79
CA SER A 585 15.30 44.03 23.88
C SER A 585 16.66 44.42 23.30
N LYS A 586 17.63 44.77 24.17
CA LYS A 586 19.02 45.04 23.73
C LYS A 586 19.63 43.82 23.02
N ASP A 587 19.22 42.61 23.39
CA ASP A 587 19.91 41.37 23.03
C ASP A 587 19.04 40.36 22.26
N GLU A 588 17.72 40.55 22.19
CA GLU A 588 16.78 39.59 21.60
C GLU A 588 15.66 40.29 20.80
N MET A 589 15.26 39.67 19.68
CA MET A 589 14.10 40.09 18.87
C MET A 589 13.05 38.99 18.83
N THR A 590 11.78 39.37 18.81
CA THR A 590 10.65 38.43 18.69
C THR A 590 9.61 38.93 17.69
N MET A 591 9.15 38.03 16.82
CA MET A 591 8.14 38.26 15.79
C MET A 591 7.05 37.18 15.88
N SER A 592 5.82 37.51 15.52
CA SER A 592 4.79 36.49 15.31
C SER A 592 3.97 36.71 14.02
N ALA A 593 3.46 35.62 13.46
CA ALA A 593 2.41 35.65 12.45
C ALA A 593 1.43 34.49 12.62
N ILE A 594 0.30 34.65 11.97
CA ILE A 594 -0.76 33.67 11.88
C ILE A 594 -0.88 33.26 10.41
N VAL A 595 -0.90 31.96 10.16
CA VAL A 595 -1.23 31.38 8.86
C VAL A 595 -2.50 30.56 9.02
N ARG A 596 -3.57 30.98 8.35
CA ARG A 596 -4.86 30.31 8.38
C ARG A 596 -5.09 29.55 7.07
N TYR A 597 -5.47 28.29 7.20
CA TYR A 597 -5.81 27.39 6.11
C TYR A 597 -7.28 27.03 6.28
N SER A 598 -8.17 27.53 5.43
CA SER A 598 -9.61 27.25 5.50
C SER A 598 -10.12 26.59 4.23
N ALA A 599 -11.06 25.66 4.39
CA ALA A 599 -11.74 25.03 3.28
C ALA A 599 -13.22 24.83 3.58
N LYS A 600 -14.07 25.19 2.62
CA LYS A 600 -15.52 25.01 2.72
C LYS A 600 -15.92 23.60 2.26
N LEU A 601 -15.68 22.62 3.13
CA LEU A 601 -15.94 21.20 2.88
C LEU A 601 -16.70 20.56 4.03
N ASP A 602 -17.74 19.80 3.71
CA ASP A 602 -18.37 18.90 4.68
C ASP A 602 -17.56 17.63 4.85
N ARG A 603 -17.30 17.27 6.11
CA ARG A 603 -16.60 16.04 6.45
C ARG A 603 -17.53 14.84 6.25
N PRO A 604 -17.21 13.88 5.37
CA PRO A 604 -17.91 12.59 5.38
C PRO A 604 -17.57 11.81 6.66
N LEU A 605 -18.54 11.04 7.19
CA LEU A 605 -18.35 10.18 8.35
C LEU A 605 -17.42 8.99 8.02
N SER A 606 -16.11 9.24 8.06
CA SER A 606 -15.09 8.17 8.05
C SER A 606 -14.81 7.71 9.48
N VAL A 607 -15.82 7.15 10.17
CA VAL A 607 -15.53 6.43 11.43
C VAL A 607 -14.80 5.14 11.05
N LEU A 608 -13.85 4.67 11.85
CA LEU A 608 -13.37 3.27 11.78
C LEU A 608 -13.91 2.54 13.00
N PRO A 609 -14.36 1.28 12.90
CA PRO A 609 -14.88 0.59 14.06
C PRO A 609 -13.69 0.28 14.96
N SER A 610 -13.86 0.36 16.28
CA SER A 610 -12.86 -0.18 17.20
C SER A 610 -12.63 -1.65 16.83
N LYS A 611 -11.38 -2.04 16.53
CA LYS A 611 -11.05 -3.45 16.37
C LYS A 611 -11.41 -4.16 17.67
N LEU A 612 -12.13 -5.28 17.57
CA LEU A 612 -12.34 -6.16 18.71
C LEU A 612 -10.96 -6.62 19.21
N VAL A 613 -10.63 -6.27 20.45
CA VAL A 613 -9.42 -6.75 21.10
C VAL A 613 -9.69 -8.21 21.48
N HIS A 614 -9.04 -9.13 20.79
CA HIS A 614 -9.03 -10.53 21.20
C HIS A 614 -7.93 -10.72 22.24
N GLN A 615 -8.30 -11.11 23.46
CA GLN A 615 -7.32 -11.56 24.44
C GLN A 615 -6.71 -12.88 23.96
N THR A 616 -5.37 -12.94 23.94
CA THR A 616 -4.65 -14.16 23.60
C THR A 616 -4.75 -15.12 24.79
N PRO A 617 -5.10 -16.41 24.59
CA PRO A 617 -5.06 -17.38 25.67
C PRO A 617 -3.66 -17.47 26.27
N ILE A 618 -3.57 -17.57 27.61
CA ILE A 618 -2.29 -17.80 28.30
C ILE A 618 -1.72 -19.14 27.84
N ALA A 619 -0.46 -19.13 27.41
CA ALA A 619 0.27 -20.31 26.98
C ALA A 619 1.56 -20.46 27.80
N THR A 620 1.91 -21.68 28.19
CA THR A 620 3.17 -21.98 28.89
C THR A 620 4.34 -21.98 27.92
N VAL A 621 5.43 -21.32 28.29
CA VAL A 621 6.73 -21.35 27.61
C VAL A 621 7.62 -22.36 28.32
N LYS A 622 8.15 -23.34 27.59
CA LYS A 622 9.05 -24.35 28.15
C LYS A 622 10.44 -23.76 28.37
N SER A 623 10.80 -23.56 29.63
CA SER A 623 12.11 -23.07 30.05
C SER A 623 13.02 -24.22 30.52
N VAL A 624 14.28 -23.91 30.85
CA VAL A 624 15.18 -24.86 31.53
C VAL A 624 14.63 -25.26 32.91
N PRO A 625 14.97 -26.45 33.44
CA PRO A 625 14.50 -26.89 34.75
C PRO A 625 14.74 -25.85 35.86
N GLY A 626 13.73 -25.61 36.70
CA GLY A 626 13.77 -24.62 37.77
C GLY A 626 13.19 -23.24 37.38
N PHE A 627 12.75 -23.06 36.14
CA PHE A 627 12.06 -21.85 35.68
C PHE A 627 10.76 -22.22 34.97
N ASP A 628 9.71 -21.46 35.25
CA ASP A 628 8.46 -21.48 34.50
C ASP A 628 8.39 -20.26 33.59
N GLY A 629 7.72 -20.39 32.44
CA GLY A 629 7.49 -19.29 31.53
C GLY A 629 6.03 -19.26 31.10
N VAL A 630 5.47 -18.07 30.96
CA VAL A 630 4.12 -17.85 30.45
C VAL A 630 4.13 -16.73 29.43
N GLN A 631 3.27 -16.85 28.43
CA GLN A 631 3.00 -15.77 27.50
C GLN A 631 1.96 -14.84 28.14
N LEU A 632 2.29 -13.54 28.21
CA LEU A 632 1.33 -12.51 28.64
C LEU A 632 0.09 -12.53 27.72
N PRO A 633 -1.14 -12.36 28.25
CA PRO A 633 -2.40 -12.41 27.49
C PRO A 633 -2.65 -11.19 26.58
N LEU A 634 -1.58 -10.66 25.98
CA LEU A 634 -1.56 -9.49 25.10
C LEU A 634 -1.68 -9.91 23.62
N ASP A 635 -2.12 -8.98 22.76
CA ASP A 635 -2.25 -9.23 21.32
C ASP A 635 -0.88 -9.53 20.69
N ALA A 636 -0.73 -10.72 20.11
CA ALA A 636 0.52 -11.17 19.50
C ALA A 636 0.99 -10.29 18.31
N SER A 637 0.11 -9.48 17.74
CA SER A 637 0.42 -8.57 16.63
C SER A 637 1.14 -7.27 17.08
N ILE A 638 1.33 -7.07 18.38
CA ILE A 638 1.98 -5.87 18.94
C ILE A 638 3.46 -5.77 18.54
N MET A 639 4.19 -6.87 18.41
CA MET A 639 5.62 -6.90 18.06
C MET A 639 6.50 -6.01 18.97
N PRO A 640 6.70 -6.38 20.26
CA PRO A 640 7.50 -5.58 21.19
C PRO A 640 8.98 -5.52 20.78
N THR A 641 9.62 -4.38 21.01
CA THR A 641 11.01 -4.09 20.59
C THR A 641 11.94 -3.60 21.71
N GLY A 642 11.38 -3.08 22.80
CA GLY A 642 12.11 -2.60 23.97
C GLY A 642 11.20 -2.68 25.19
N LEU A 643 11.75 -3.08 26.33
CA LEU A 643 11.02 -3.38 27.57
C LEU A 643 11.74 -2.69 28.74
N SER A 644 10.98 -2.10 29.65
CA SER A 644 11.50 -1.50 30.87
C SER A 644 10.43 -1.48 31.96
N TRP A 645 10.83 -1.51 33.22
CA TRP A 645 9.91 -1.49 34.37
C TRP A 645 10.11 -0.23 35.18
N PHE A 646 9.02 0.35 35.68
CA PHE A 646 9.06 1.40 36.71
C PHE A 646 9.35 0.79 38.09
N GLU A 647 9.68 1.63 39.09
CA GLU A 647 10.02 1.16 40.46
C GLU A 647 8.85 0.43 41.14
N ASP A 648 7.63 0.76 40.75
CA ASP A 648 6.40 0.15 41.26
C ASP A 648 5.98 -1.11 40.50
N GLY A 649 6.79 -1.58 39.56
CA GLY A 649 6.55 -2.81 38.79
C GLY A 649 5.71 -2.62 37.53
N LEU A 650 5.25 -1.41 37.19
CA LEU A 650 4.52 -1.19 35.93
C LEU A 650 5.45 -1.45 34.73
N LEU A 651 5.03 -2.35 33.84
CA LEU A 651 5.73 -2.66 32.60
C LEU A 651 5.47 -1.57 31.55
N ALA A 652 6.54 -1.04 30.96
CA ALA A 652 6.50 -0.20 29.78
C ALA A 652 7.21 -0.89 28.61
N PHE A 653 6.68 -0.76 27.40
CA PHE A 653 7.31 -1.34 26.22
C PHE A 653 7.03 -0.58 24.92
N THR A 654 7.96 -0.68 23.98
CA THR A 654 7.82 -0.15 22.62
C THR A 654 7.40 -1.25 21.64
N SER A 655 6.72 -0.87 20.57
CA SER A 655 6.32 -1.74 19.47
C SER A 655 7.04 -1.36 18.18
N LEU A 656 7.40 -2.35 17.36
CA LEU A 656 7.94 -2.13 16.01
C LEU A 656 7.02 -1.26 15.13
N LYS A 657 5.71 -1.24 15.43
CA LYS A 657 4.69 -0.46 14.72
C LYS A 657 4.65 1.03 15.11
N GLY A 658 5.51 1.46 16.03
CA GLY A 658 5.63 2.88 16.40
C GLY A 658 4.95 3.28 17.70
N HIS A 659 4.49 2.32 18.51
CA HIS A 659 3.74 2.60 19.72
C HIS A 659 4.57 2.43 20.99
N VAL A 660 4.18 3.14 22.05
CA VAL A 660 4.66 2.99 23.42
C VAL A 660 3.46 2.64 24.29
N TYR A 661 3.56 1.53 25.01
CA TYR A 661 2.50 1.04 25.87
C TYR A 661 2.96 0.97 27.31
N PHE A 662 2.01 1.17 28.22
CA PHE A 662 2.09 0.68 29.59
C PHE A 662 1.16 -0.51 29.74
N ALA A 663 1.64 -1.56 30.40
CA ALA A 663 0.90 -2.78 30.64
C ALA A 663 0.67 -2.91 32.15
N SER A 664 -0.57 -3.16 32.53
CA SER A 664 -0.98 -3.36 33.91
C SER A 664 -1.70 -4.69 34.05
N ASP A 665 -1.57 -5.29 35.21
CA ASP A 665 -2.38 -6.42 35.65
C ASP A 665 -3.71 -5.89 36.22
N SER A 666 -4.79 -6.04 35.45
CA SER A 666 -6.11 -5.54 35.83
C SER A 666 -6.89 -6.49 36.75
N ASN A 667 -6.47 -7.75 36.84
CA ASN A 667 -7.18 -8.81 37.55
C ASN A 667 -6.42 -9.33 38.80
N MET A 668 -5.19 -8.85 39.01
CA MET A 668 -4.28 -9.19 40.11
C MET A 668 -3.80 -10.65 40.11
N ASP A 669 -3.72 -11.31 38.95
CA ASP A 669 -3.19 -12.67 38.79
C ASP A 669 -1.65 -12.73 38.63
N GLY A 670 -1.01 -11.57 38.60
CA GLY A 670 0.43 -11.40 38.42
C GLY A 670 0.87 -11.27 36.96
N LEU A 671 -0.06 -11.20 36.00
CA LEU A 671 0.23 -11.08 34.57
C LEU A 671 -0.41 -9.80 34.00
N GLU A 672 0.36 -9.03 33.23
CA GLU A 672 -0.17 -7.86 32.58
C GLU A 672 -1.15 -8.25 31.45
N ASP A 673 -2.39 -7.77 31.56
CA ASP A 673 -3.50 -8.12 30.66
C ASP A 673 -4.20 -6.90 30.05
N GLN A 674 -3.91 -5.70 30.56
CA GLN A 674 -4.47 -4.45 30.09
C GLN A 674 -3.37 -3.54 29.54
N LEU A 675 -3.61 -2.96 28.35
CA LEU A 675 -2.71 -2.03 27.71
C LEU A 675 -3.28 -0.60 27.72
N GLN A 676 -2.46 0.34 28.16
CA GLN A 676 -2.63 1.76 27.93
C GLN A 676 -1.68 2.21 26.82
N LEU A 677 -2.21 2.77 25.74
CA LEU A 677 -1.41 3.44 24.73
C LEU A 677 -0.92 4.78 25.28
N PHE A 678 0.38 4.92 25.50
CA PHE A 678 1.00 6.14 26.05
C PHE A 678 1.42 7.11 24.94
N GLU A 679 2.01 6.57 23.86
CA GLU A 679 2.34 7.34 22.66
C GLU A 679 2.28 6.46 21.40
N GLU A 680 2.08 7.09 20.24
CA GLU A 680 1.99 6.42 18.95
C GLU A 680 2.72 7.15 17.81
N GLY A 681 2.92 6.43 16.69
CA GLY A 681 3.39 7.01 15.43
C GLY A 681 4.89 7.23 15.33
N LEU A 682 5.69 6.63 16.21
CA LEU A 682 7.17 6.71 16.17
C LEU A 682 7.77 5.82 15.07
N THR A 683 8.99 6.15 14.64
CA THR A 683 9.72 5.41 13.60
C THR A 683 10.39 4.17 14.19
N ALA A 684 9.66 3.05 14.22
CA ALA A 684 10.16 1.75 14.68
C ALA A 684 11.05 1.85 15.95
N PRO A 685 10.48 2.35 17.07
CA PRO A 685 11.21 2.55 18.31
C PRO A 685 11.83 1.22 18.76
N PHE A 686 13.14 1.17 18.89
CA PHE A 686 13.91 -0.05 19.12
C PHE A 686 14.66 0.04 20.44
N GLY A 687 13.93 0.48 21.47
CA GLY A 687 14.59 0.89 22.69
C GLY A 687 13.76 1.74 23.65
N LEU A 688 13.82 1.40 24.93
CA LEU A 688 13.04 2.04 25.99
C LEU A 688 13.79 2.00 27.33
N LEU A 689 13.76 3.09 28.07
CA LEU A 689 14.21 3.17 29.46
C LEU A 689 13.20 3.94 30.31
N ALA A 690 12.66 3.30 31.35
CA ALA A 690 11.87 3.97 32.37
C ALA A 690 12.76 4.90 33.22
N ILE A 691 12.27 6.10 33.49
CA ILE A 691 12.98 7.10 34.29
C ILE A 691 12.60 6.94 35.76
N HIS A 692 13.61 6.85 36.64
CA HIS A 692 13.46 6.73 38.08
C HIS A 692 13.94 8.01 38.80
N GLY A 693 13.09 8.59 39.67
CA GLY A 693 13.41 9.78 40.48
C GLY A 693 13.60 11.12 39.73
N GLU A 694 14.19 12.13 40.38
CA GLU A 694 14.55 13.45 39.80
C GLU A 694 15.72 13.37 38.78
N ALA A 695 16.26 12.18 38.50
CA ALA A 695 17.53 11.97 37.81
C ALA A 695 17.47 12.05 36.27
N ALA A 696 16.39 12.55 35.66
CA ALA A 696 16.32 12.68 34.21
C ALA A 696 16.68 14.08 33.70
N THR A 697 17.93 14.16 33.26
CA THR A 697 18.56 15.25 32.51
C THR A 697 18.96 16.45 33.39
N ASN A 698 20.27 16.74 33.38
CA ASN A 698 20.99 17.75 34.17
C ASN A 698 20.48 19.23 34.11
N LYS A 699 19.24 19.49 33.68
CA LYS A 699 18.66 20.84 33.55
C LYS A 699 17.15 20.99 33.88
N GLN A 700 16.38 19.97 34.26
CA GLN A 700 14.94 20.14 34.57
C GLN A 700 14.49 19.37 35.83
N LYS A 701 14.05 20.11 36.85
CA LYS A 701 13.64 19.65 38.19
C LYS A 701 12.27 18.94 38.29
N THR A 702 11.64 18.54 37.19
CA THR A 702 10.30 17.92 37.25
C THR A 702 10.10 16.90 36.13
N ALA A 703 10.61 15.68 36.30
CA ALA A 703 10.14 14.55 35.50
C ALA A 703 8.73 14.18 35.98
N SER A 704 7.82 13.87 35.06
CA SER A 704 6.51 13.33 35.43
C SER A 704 6.69 11.93 36.03
N PRO A 705 5.82 11.48 36.95
CA PRO A 705 5.97 10.19 37.64
C PRO A 705 6.01 8.97 36.71
N ARG A 706 5.47 9.09 35.49
CA ARG A 706 5.49 8.07 34.44
C ARG A 706 6.19 8.60 33.18
N SER A 707 7.52 8.64 33.19
CA SER A 707 8.31 9.15 32.08
C SER A 707 9.28 8.12 31.54
N VAL A 708 9.53 8.14 30.24
CA VAL A 708 10.42 7.19 29.56
C VAL A 708 11.33 7.90 28.56
N LEU A 709 12.51 7.33 28.34
CA LEU A 709 13.35 7.62 27.17
C LEU A 709 13.09 6.55 26.11
N VAL A 710 12.88 6.97 24.86
CA VAL A 710 12.67 6.08 23.72
C VAL A 710 13.73 6.35 22.67
N ALA A 711 14.41 5.29 22.24
CA ALA A 711 15.27 5.31 21.07
C ALA A 711 14.47 4.87 19.84
N HIS A 712 14.30 5.78 18.88
CA HIS A 712 13.70 5.48 17.59
C HIS A 712 14.63 5.94 16.47
N LYS A 713 14.44 5.47 15.23
CA LYS A 713 15.49 5.59 14.19
C LYS A 713 16.13 6.98 14.02
N PRO A 714 15.37 8.10 14.03
CA PRO A 714 15.97 9.41 13.85
C PRO A 714 16.52 10.04 15.14
N GLU A 715 16.05 9.63 16.33
CA GLU A 715 16.20 10.41 17.57
C GLU A 715 16.18 9.53 18.85
N VAL A 716 16.73 10.05 19.95
CA VAL A 716 16.36 9.63 21.30
C VAL A 716 15.48 10.72 21.89
N ILE A 717 14.28 10.34 22.32
CA ILE A 717 13.25 11.26 22.81
C ILE A 717 12.86 10.93 24.26
N TYR A 718 12.48 11.96 24.99
CA TYR A 718 11.80 11.86 26.27
C TYR A 718 10.30 11.92 26.03
N LEU A 719 9.56 11.05 26.69
CA LEU A 719 8.10 11.05 26.73
C LEU A 719 7.68 11.11 28.20
N GLY A 720 6.86 12.10 28.55
CA GLY A 720 6.31 12.21 29.90
C GLY A 720 5.02 13.01 29.87
N ASP A 721 4.05 12.63 30.69
CA ASP A 721 2.76 13.30 30.80
C ASP A 721 2.80 14.31 31.96
N LYS A 722 3.14 15.56 31.67
CA LYS A 722 3.29 16.66 32.64
C LYS A 722 1.97 17.31 32.99
N ASN A 723 0.96 17.20 32.14
CA ASN A 723 -0.35 17.80 32.34
C ASN A 723 -1.41 16.82 32.84
N GLY A 724 -1.09 15.52 32.94
CA GLY A 724 -1.96 14.47 33.44
C GLY A 724 -3.09 14.12 32.47
N ASP A 725 -2.94 14.40 31.19
CA ASP A 725 -4.01 14.17 30.22
C ASP A 725 -4.04 12.74 29.65
N GLY A 726 -3.06 11.91 29.99
CA GLY A 726 -2.90 10.53 29.54
C GLY A 726 -2.12 10.38 28.24
N ARG A 727 -1.57 11.45 27.66
CA ARG A 727 -0.65 11.44 26.51
C ARG A 727 0.69 12.04 26.88
N ALA A 728 1.74 11.52 26.26
CA ALA A 728 3.07 12.05 26.47
C ALA A 728 3.24 13.43 25.81
N GLU A 729 3.86 14.37 26.52
CA GLU A 729 4.62 15.42 25.86
C GLU A 729 5.99 14.86 25.45
N MET A 730 6.33 15.10 24.19
CA MET A 730 7.57 14.62 23.58
C MET A 730 8.62 15.70 23.59
N ARG A 731 9.83 15.35 24.01
CA ARG A 731 11.00 16.25 23.98
C ARG A 731 12.20 15.55 23.38
N LEU A 732 12.83 16.17 22.39
CA LEU A 732 14.05 15.63 21.78
C LEU A 732 15.23 15.68 22.77
N ILE A 733 15.88 14.54 22.98
CA ILE A 733 17.08 14.41 23.81
C ILE A 733 18.32 14.34 22.93
N ARG A 734 18.39 13.41 21.97
CA ARG A 734 19.55 13.29 21.05
C ARG A 734 19.09 13.11 19.61
N SER A 735 19.85 13.68 18.68
CA SER A 735 19.71 13.52 17.23
C SER A 735 21.00 13.94 16.52
N GLY A 736 21.00 13.90 15.19
CA GLY A 736 22.05 14.50 14.36
C GLY A 736 22.92 13.53 13.59
N TRP A 737 22.67 12.21 13.74
CA TRP A 737 23.33 11.16 12.94
C TRP A 737 22.76 10.99 11.52
N GLY A 738 21.68 11.70 11.20
CA GLY A 738 20.98 11.62 9.91
C GLY A 738 20.09 10.37 9.79
N PHE A 739 18.97 10.50 9.09
CA PHE A 739 18.01 9.42 8.88
C PHE A 739 17.55 9.42 7.42
N THR A 740 17.51 8.24 6.79
CA THR A 740 17.06 8.06 5.40
C THR A 740 16.04 6.92 5.30
N ASP A 741 15.68 6.56 4.06
CA ASP A 741 14.79 5.43 3.79
C ASP A 741 15.49 4.06 3.80
N ASP A 742 16.77 3.98 4.19
CA ASP A 742 17.44 2.69 4.39
C ASP A 742 16.81 1.94 5.57
N TYR A 743 16.45 0.69 5.30
CA TYR A 743 15.82 -0.21 6.24
C TYR A 743 16.69 -0.45 7.49
N HIS A 744 18.01 -0.52 7.33
CA HIS A 744 18.93 -0.95 8.38
C HIS A 744 19.38 0.17 9.34
N GLU A 745 18.75 1.35 9.30
CA GLU A 745 19.10 2.52 10.13
C GLU A 745 18.48 2.49 11.53
N TRP A 746 18.78 1.46 12.31
CA TRP A 746 18.32 1.32 13.69
C TRP A 746 19.06 2.24 14.66
N THR A 747 18.32 2.72 15.66
CA THR A 747 18.85 3.35 16.87
C THR A 747 18.33 2.54 18.05
N THR A 748 19.24 2.10 18.91
CA THR A 748 18.98 1.10 19.95
C THR A 748 19.46 1.55 21.32
N GLY A 749 19.04 0.87 22.39
CA GLY A 749 19.22 1.32 23.78
C GLY A 749 17.97 2.06 24.25
N PRO A 750 18.02 3.21 24.94
CA PRO A 750 19.17 3.65 25.70
C PRO A 750 19.36 2.81 26.97
N VAL A 751 20.60 2.74 27.45
CA VAL A 751 20.91 2.39 28.86
C VAL A 751 21.49 3.62 29.55
N GLN A 752 21.44 3.65 30.88
CA GLN A 752 21.92 4.78 31.67
C GLN A 752 22.95 4.32 32.70
N THR A 753 24.05 5.06 32.83
CA THR A 753 25.07 4.82 33.88
C THR A 753 24.59 5.31 35.23
N SER A 754 25.23 4.87 36.32
CA SER A 754 24.96 5.36 37.68
C SER A 754 25.13 6.88 37.84
N LYS A 755 25.88 7.52 36.94
CA LYS A 755 26.08 8.99 36.87
C LYS A 755 25.01 9.71 36.04
N GLY A 756 24.05 8.98 35.49
CA GLY A 756 22.97 9.51 34.67
C GLY A 756 23.31 9.69 33.19
N GLU A 757 24.45 9.18 32.71
CA GLU A 757 24.87 9.32 31.31
C GLU A 757 24.11 8.33 30.42
N ILE A 758 23.60 8.81 29.29
CA ILE A 758 22.80 8.03 28.34
C ILE A 758 23.72 7.40 27.30
N ILE A 759 23.58 6.09 27.10
CA ILE A 759 24.33 5.31 26.11
C ILE A 759 23.35 4.66 25.13
N TYR A 760 23.61 4.78 23.83
CA TYR A 760 22.75 4.27 22.76
C TYR A 760 23.56 3.82 21.54
N GLY A 761 23.04 2.85 20.78
CA GLY A 761 23.68 2.28 19.60
C GLY A 761 23.14 2.86 18.30
N LEU A 762 24.02 3.04 17.31
CA LEU A 762 23.66 3.42 15.94
C LEU A 762 24.18 2.36 14.97
N SER A 763 23.28 1.77 14.18
CA SER A 763 23.66 0.78 13.18
C SER A 763 24.59 1.34 12.10
N SER A 764 25.39 0.45 11.52
CA SER A 764 26.20 0.76 10.34
C SER A 764 25.33 0.94 9.10
N ASP A 765 25.77 1.83 8.23
CA ASP A 765 25.15 2.14 6.95
C ASP A 765 25.90 1.50 5.76
N TYR A 766 26.71 0.45 6.00
CA TYR A 766 27.55 -0.19 4.99
C TYR A 766 26.76 -0.67 3.73
N THR A 767 25.45 -0.86 3.86
CA THR A 767 24.55 -1.21 2.75
C THR A 767 24.29 -0.05 1.80
N ASN A 768 24.51 1.19 2.23
CA ASN A 768 24.28 2.41 1.48
C ASN A 768 25.59 3.12 1.12
N LYS A 769 26.36 2.51 0.22
CA LYS A 769 27.69 3.00 -0.21
C LYS A 769 27.71 4.42 -0.80
N ASN A 770 26.56 4.90 -1.29
CA ASN A 770 26.43 6.21 -1.93
C ASN A 770 25.83 7.28 -1.00
N ARG A 771 25.60 6.95 0.28
CA ARG A 771 25.07 7.91 1.23
C ARG A 771 25.98 9.13 1.29
N PRO A 772 25.45 10.36 1.35
CA PRO A 772 26.30 11.51 1.59
C PRO A 772 26.96 11.41 2.97
N LYS A 773 28.26 11.72 3.08
CA LYS A 773 28.98 11.81 4.37
C LYS A 773 28.22 12.66 5.41
N ALA A 774 27.50 13.67 4.91
CA ALA A 774 26.56 14.50 5.64
C ALA A 774 25.55 13.76 6.51
N GLN A 775 25.01 12.67 5.98
CA GLN A 775 23.89 11.94 6.55
C GLN A 775 24.35 10.65 7.23
N SER A 776 25.67 10.38 7.23
CA SER A 776 26.28 9.12 7.73
C SER A 776 26.95 9.31 9.10
N LEU A 777 26.69 10.43 9.77
CA LEU A 777 27.42 10.83 10.97
C LEU A 777 27.18 9.80 12.09
N TRP A 778 28.27 9.27 12.65
CA TRP A 778 28.25 8.29 13.74
C TRP A 778 27.55 6.95 13.45
N ARG A 779 27.23 6.63 12.18
CA ARG A 779 26.74 5.30 11.82
C ARG A 779 27.78 4.22 12.16
N GLY A 780 27.32 3.09 12.67
CA GLY A 780 28.17 1.99 13.15
C GLY A 780 28.86 2.27 14.50
N LYS A 781 28.37 3.25 15.28
CA LYS A 781 28.98 3.65 16.55
C LYS A 781 28.04 3.47 17.73
N VAL A 782 28.61 3.20 18.89
CA VAL A 782 27.92 3.34 20.17
C VAL A 782 28.27 4.70 20.75
N MET A 783 27.26 5.41 21.21
CA MET A 783 27.34 6.80 21.67
C MET A 783 27.18 6.85 23.17
N ARG A 784 27.97 7.70 23.85
CA ARG A 784 27.71 8.16 25.22
C ARG A 784 27.42 9.65 25.13
N GLU A 785 26.26 10.05 25.63
CA GLU A 785 25.77 11.42 25.55
C GLU A 785 25.68 11.93 24.09
N SER A 786 26.66 12.68 23.61
CA SER A 786 26.72 13.18 22.23
C SER A 786 28.04 12.81 21.53
N LEU A 787 28.83 11.91 22.13
CA LEU A 787 30.16 11.52 21.67
C LEU A 787 30.21 10.02 21.34
N PRO A 788 30.84 9.62 20.23
CA PRO A 788 31.09 8.22 19.96
C PRO A 788 32.11 7.67 20.95
N ILE A 789 31.82 6.52 21.55
CA ILE A 789 32.73 5.85 22.49
C ILE A 789 33.36 4.60 21.90
N ALA A 790 32.72 3.98 20.91
CA ALA A 790 33.26 2.84 20.17
C ALA A 790 32.64 2.79 18.78
N HIS A 791 33.29 2.10 17.84
CA HIS A 791 32.95 2.16 16.43
C HIS A 791 33.11 0.82 15.70
N ALA A 792 32.72 0.81 14.43
CA ALA A 792 32.68 -0.36 13.56
C ALA A 792 31.77 -1.50 14.05
N PHE A 793 30.63 -1.18 14.67
CA PHE A 793 29.56 -2.14 14.91
C PHE A 793 28.71 -2.34 13.66
N ARG A 794 28.20 -3.55 13.44
CA ARG A 794 27.24 -3.81 12.36
C ARG A 794 25.84 -3.33 12.75
N TYR A 795 25.24 -4.00 13.72
CA TYR A 795 23.92 -3.73 14.28
C TYR A 795 24.01 -3.89 15.80
N PRO A 796 24.39 -2.85 16.57
CA PRO A 796 24.47 -2.93 18.03
C PRO A 796 23.06 -3.02 18.64
N THR A 797 22.41 -4.18 18.59
CA THR A 797 20.95 -4.30 18.71
C THR A 797 20.46 -4.25 20.15
N GLY A 798 21.14 -4.94 21.06
CA GLY A 798 20.86 -4.95 22.48
C GLY A 798 21.97 -4.26 23.25
N LEU A 799 21.61 -3.35 24.15
CA LEU A 799 22.53 -2.72 25.08
C LEU A 799 22.09 -3.09 26.50
N ALA A 800 23.02 -3.58 27.31
CA ALA A 800 22.80 -3.85 28.72
C ALA A 800 23.95 -3.25 29.54
N ILE A 801 23.64 -2.83 30.75
CA ILE A 801 24.60 -2.32 31.72
C ILE A 801 24.46 -3.12 33.01
N ASN A 802 25.58 -3.46 33.65
CA ASN A 802 25.57 -4.16 34.94
C ASN A 802 25.71 -3.19 36.12
N ASP A 803 25.74 -3.73 37.34
CA ASP A 803 25.86 -2.94 38.59
C ASP A 803 27.22 -2.25 38.79
N ARG A 804 28.16 -2.40 37.85
CA ARG A 804 29.49 -1.77 37.84
C ARG A 804 29.65 -0.72 36.74
N ASP A 805 28.56 -0.32 36.09
CA ASP A 805 28.56 0.53 34.89
C ASP A 805 29.33 -0.06 33.69
N GLU A 806 29.54 -1.38 33.66
CA GLU A 806 30.11 -2.07 32.50
C GLU A 806 29.01 -2.31 31.46
N VAL A 807 29.23 -1.85 30.23
CA VAL A 807 28.25 -1.92 29.14
C VAL A 807 28.58 -3.07 28.21
N PHE A 808 27.54 -3.84 27.86
CA PHE A 808 27.60 -4.95 26.93
C PHE A 808 26.65 -4.71 25.76
N VAL A 809 27.12 -5.00 24.56
CA VAL A 809 26.41 -4.73 23.31
C VAL A 809 26.32 -6.01 22.50
N SER A 810 25.11 -6.43 22.14
CA SER A 810 24.95 -7.51 21.17
C SER A 810 25.16 -6.99 19.75
N ASP A 811 25.86 -7.75 18.93
CA ASP A 811 26.02 -7.48 17.50
C ASP A 811 25.73 -8.74 16.67
N GLN A 812 25.27 -8.53 15.45
CA GLN A 812 24.65 -9.54 14.61
C GLN A 812 25.61 -10.05 13.56
N GLN A 813 25.60 -11.37 13.37
CA GLN A 813 26.33 -12.03 12.30
C GLN A 813 25.99 -11.44 10.93
N GLY A 814 27.01 -11.13 10.15
CA GLY A 814 26.91 -10.75 8.74
C GLY A 814 28.13 -10.00 8.22
N VAL A 815 28.37 -10.12 6.91
CA VAL A 815 29.50 -9.50 6.21
C VAL A 815 30.85 -9.91 6.84
N GLN A 816 31.59 -8.99 7.45
CA GLN A 816 32.85 -9.28 8.13
C GLN A 816 32.67 -9.95 9.50
N ASN A 817 31.48 -9.86 10.10
CA ASN A 817 31.19 -10.50 11.38
C ASN A 817 30.70 -11.94 11.17
N CYS A 818 31.52 -12.92 11.56
CA CYS A 818 31.24 -14.34 11.37
C CYS A 818 30.34 -14.95 12.47
N PHE A 819 30.18 -14.26 13.60
CA PHE A 819 29.43 -14.74 14.76
C PHE A 819 28.33 -13.74 15.13
N ASN A 820 27.36 -14.20 15.92
CA ASN A 820 26.65 -13.24 16.77
C ASN A 820 27.57 -12.96 17.97
N GLU A 821 27.61 -11.73 18.44
CA GLU A 821 28.58 -11.31 19.43
C GLU A 821 27.90 -10.67 20.62
N ILE A 822 28.48 -10.87 21.80
CA ILE A 822 28.24 -10.02 22.97
C ILE A 822 29.57 -9.34 23.26
N ASN A 823 29.62 -8.05 22.95
CA ASN A 823 30.79 -7.20 23.03
C ASN A 823 30.82 -6.49 24.39
N TYR A 824 31.97 -6.52 25.07
CA TYR A 824 32.22 -5.63 26.21
C TYR A 824 32.73 -4.31 25.66
N LEU A 825 32.06 -3.21 26.02
CA LEU A 825 32.31 -1.90 25.44
C LEU A 825 33.57 -1.27 26.00
N VAL A 826 34.56 -1.04 25.13
CA VAL A 826 35.84 -0.39 25.46
C VAL A 826 35.93 0.93 24.71
N GLU A 827 36.36 1.98 25.40
CA GLU A 827 36.47 3.31 24.79
C GLU A 827 37.54 3.33 23.69
N GLY A 828 37.18 3.85 22.51
CA GLY A 828 38.02 3.89 21.31
C GLY A 828 38.15 2.56 20.57
N ALA A 829 37.49 1.48 21.01
CA ALA A 829 37.60 0.18 20.37
C ALA A 829 36.84 0.06 19.04
N HIS A 830 37.39 -0.78 18.14
CA HIS A 830 36.87 -1.07 16.81
C HIS A 830 36.35 -2.52 16.73
N TYR A 831 35.07 -2.71 16.39
CA TYR A 831 34.37 -4.02 16.44
C TYR A 831 34.13 -4.69 15.07
N GLY A 832 34.90 -4.31 14.04
CA GLY A 832 35.12 -5.15 12.86
C GLY A 832 34.26 -4.87 11.62
N VAL A 833 33.14 -4.14 11.72
CA VAL A 833 32.26 -3.80 10.58
C VAL A 833 32.23 -2.29 10.32
N PRO A 834 33.13 -1.77 9.44
CA PRO A 834 33.25 -0.34 9.21
C PRO A 834 32.00 0.23 8.54
N ALA A 835 31.58 1.43 8.98
CA ALA A 835 30.56 2.21 8.28
C ALA A 835 31.06 2.72 6.91
N THR A 836 30.15 3.24 6.08
CA THR A 836 30.49 3.74 4.73
C THR A 836 31.59 4.79 4.76
N HIS A 837 31.50 5.71 5.73
CA HIS A 837 32.45 6.81 5.95
C HIS A 837 33.30 6.63 7.21
N GLU A 838 33.59 5.38 7.60
CA GLU A 838 34.46 5.07 8.73
C GLU A 838 35.80 5.80 8.60
N GLU A 839 36.19 6.50 9.66
CA GLU A 839 37.41 7.30 9.68
C GLU A 839 38.67 6.42 9.75
N ASP A 840 38.61 5.33 10.50
CA ASP A 840 39.72 4.38 10.69
C ASP A 840 39.28 2.95 10.35
N LYS A 841 39.49 2.56 9.08
CA LYS A 841 39.09 1.23 8.56
C LYS A 841 40.11 0.14 8.84
N ASP A 842 41.33 0.52 9.18
CA ASP A 842 42.45 -0.40 9.38
C ASP A 842 42.77 -0.59 10.87
N ALA A 843 41.98 0.02 11.76
CA ALA A 843 42.08 -0.17 13.20
C ALA A 843 42.02 -1.66 13.58
N PRO A 844 42.86 -2.10 14.55
CA PRO A 844 42.85 -3.48 14.99
C PRO A 844 41.51 -3.84 15.64
N GLU A 845 40.92 -4.95 15.18
CA GLU A 845 39.66 -5.45 15.69
C GLU A 845 39.77 -5.87 17.17
N THR A 846 38.82 -5.40 17.97
CA THR A 846 38.64 -5.81 19.35
C THR A 846 37.77 -7.04 19.40
N LYS A 847 38.30 -8.12 19.99
CA LYS A 847 37.55 -9.38 20.11
C LYS A 847 36.32 -9.22 21.00
N ALA A 848 35.21 -9.80 20.57
CA ALA A 848 34.02 -9.93 21.41
C ALA A 848 34.30 -10.69 22.71
N ALA A 849 33.59 -10.33 23.77
CA ALA A 849 33.68 -11.06 25.04
C ALA A 849 33.08 -12.47 24.90
N ILE A 850 32.04 -12.61 24.07
CA ILE A 850 31.40 -13.88 23.74
C ILE A 850 31.09 -13.91 22.24
N GLN A 851 31.54 -14.96 21.56
CA GLN A 851 31.15 -15.27 20.19
C GLN A 851 30.18 -16.45 20.21
N ILE A 852 29.02 -16.26 19.59
CA ILE A 852 27.92 -17.22 19.60
C ILE A 852 27.78 -17.81 18.19
N PRO A 853 27.80 -19.15 18.05
CA PRO A 853 27.77 -19.80 16.75
C PRO A 853 26.43 -19.57 16.03
N HIS A 854 26.51 -19.14 14.77
CA HIS A 854 25.35 -18.86 13.93
C HIS A 854 24.40 -20.05 13.66
N PRO A 855 24.86 -21.32 13.63
CA PRO A 855 23.95 -22.46 13.58
C PRO A 855 23.00 -22.55 14.78
N TRP A 856 23.41 -22.01 15.94
CA TRP A 856 22.59 -22.03 17.15
C TRP A 856 21.72 -20.78 17.27
N THR A 857 22.28 -19.59 17.06
CA THR A 857 21.53 -18.32 17.12
C THR A 857 21.59 -17.60 15.78
N ARG A 858 20.49 -16.99 15.33
CA ARG A 858 20.48 -16.17 14.11
C ARG A 858 20.62 -14.69 14.43
N SER A 859 19.95 -14.22 15.47
CA SER A 859 19.97 -12.81 15.88
C SER A 859 19.72 -12.67 17.38
N VAL A 860 20.80 -12.44 18.15
CA VAL A 860 20.73 -12.15 19.58
C VAL A 860 20.48 -10.65 19.79
N ASN A 861 19.24 -10.27 20.06
CA ASN A 861 18.81 -8.88 20.15
C ASN A 861 18.97 -8.33 21.57
N GLY A 862 17.88 -8.07 22.28
CA GLY A 862 17.89 -7.44 23.60
C GLY A 862 18.70 -8.22 24.63
N LEU A 863 19.38 -7.49 25.52
CA LEU A 863 20.19 -8.01 26.61
C LEU A 863 19.70 -7.39 27.93
N VAL A 864 19.82 -8.11 29.04
CA VAL A 864 19.59 -7.60 30.40
C VAL A 864 20.47 -8.35 31.40
N PHE A 865 20.89 -7.70 32.47
CA PHE A 865 21.57 -8.35 33.60
C PHE A 865 20.60 -8.61 34.74
N LEU A 866 20.70 -9.80 35.34
CA LEU A 866 19.95 -10.19 36.53
C LEU A 866 20.57 -9.53 37.76
N THR A 867 19.74 -8.88 38.59
CA THR A 867 20.20 -8.11 39.76
C THR A 867 20.26 -8.95 41.04
N GLY A 868 19.66 -10.14 41.02
CA GLY A 868 19.44 -11.01 42.18
C GLY A 868 18.20 -10.66 42.99
N LYS A 869 17.55 -9.51 42.71
CA LYS A 869 16.29 -9.09 43.36
C LYS A 869 15.07 -9.86 42.83
N GLU A 870 15.23 -10.56 41.71
CA GLU A 870 14.18 -11.31 41.03
C GLU A 870 13.88 -12.67 41.70
N GLY A 871 14.43 -12.93 42.90
CA GLY A 871 14.28 -14.19 43.64
C GLY A 871 15.38 -15.22 43.39
N TYR A 872 16.38 -14.91 42.56
CA TYR A 872 17.47 -15.82 42.18
C TYR A 872 18.85 -15.20 42.48
N PRO A 873 19.24 -15.09 43.77
CA PRO A 873 20.50 -14.43 44.16
C PRO A 873 21.74 -15.06 43.56
N ASP A 874 21.73 -16.39 43.33
CA ASP A 874 22.85 -17.14 42.73
C ASP A 874 23.09 -16.79 41.25
N LEU A 875 22.12 -16.14 40.60
CA LEU A 875 22.24 -15.67 39.21
C LEU A 875 22.56 -14.18 39.10
N LYS A 876 22.83 -13.50 40.23
CA LYS A 876 23.21 -12.09 40.22
C LYS A 876 24.43 -11.86 39.31
N GLY A 877 24.30 -10.90 38.39
CA GLY A 877 25.34 -10.54 37.44
C GLY A 877 25.42 -11.45 36.21
N HIS A 878 24.58 -12.49 36.11
CA HIS A 878 24.37 -13.20 34.85
C HIS A 878 23.50 -12.36 33.93
N GLY A 879 23.68 -12.53 32.62
CA GLY A 879 22.88 -11.87 31.62
C GLY A 879 21.88 -12.80 30.94
N ILE A 880 20.80 -12.23 30.42
CA ILE A 880 19.82 -12.89 29.54
C ILE A 880 19.84 -12.17 28.19
N GLY A 881 19.80 -12.94 27.11
CA GLY A 881 19.71 -12.43 25.75
C GLY A 881 18.53 -13.02 24.99
N CYS A 882 17.88 -12.22 24.15
CA CYS A 882 16.73 -12.64 23.36
C CYS A 882 17.14 -13.04 21.95
N GLU A 883 16.93 -14.30 21.57
CA GLU A 883 17.12 -14.76 20.19
C GLU A 883 15.81 -14.57 19.39
N TYR A 884 15.88 -13.75 18.35
CA TYR A 884 14.69 -13.27 17.64
C TYR A 884 14.07 -14.30 16.67
N ASN A 885 14.87 -15.04 15.91
CA ASN A 885 14.36 -15.87 14.82
C ASN A 885 13.78 -17.20 15.30
N GLY A 886 14.53 -17.90 16.15
CA GLY A 886 14.14 -19.13 16.82
C GLY A 886 13.25 -18.90 18.04
N ARG A 887 13.09 -17.64 18.48
CA ARG A 887 12.16 -17.22 19.55
C ARG A 887 12.44 -17.95 20.86
N PHE A 888 13.65 -17.79 21.38
CA PHE A 888 14.08 -18.36 22.67
C PHE A 888 15.06 -17.43 23.39
N LEU A 889 15.31 -17.74 24.66
CA LEU A 889 16.23 -17.00 25.52
C LEU A 889 17.54 -17.76 25.70
N ILE A 890 18.63 -17.00 25.73
CA ILE A 890 19.96 -17.46 26.14
C ILE A 890 20.32 -16.82 27.49
N ARG A 891 21.13 -17.52 28.27
CA ARG A 891 21.79 -16.98 29.46
C ARG A 891 23.28 -16.83 29.17
N PHE A 892 23.90 -15.76 29.62
CA PHE A 892 25.34 -15.58 29.48
C PHE A 892 25.99 -15.15 30.80
N THR A 893 27.27 -15.47 30.93
CA THR A 893 28.10 -15.11 32.09
C THR A 893 29.35 -14.42 31.60
N THR A 894 29.87 -13.47 32.37
CA THR A 894 31.09 -12.74 32.03
C THR A 894 32.13 -12.89 33.14
N GLN A 895 33.40 -12.91 32.74
CA GLN A 895 34.53 -13.04 33.63
C GLN A 895 35.68 -12.19 33.08
N ARG A 896 36.30 -11.41 33.97
CA ARG A 896 37.53 -10.68 33.67
C ARG A 896 38.74 -11.56 34.00
N VAL A 897 39.62 -11.76 33.02
CA VAL A 897 40.89 -12.49 33.17
C VAL A 897 42.03 -11.59 32.71
N GLY A 898 42.75 -11.00 33.68
CA GLY A 898 43.66 -9.88 33.40
C GLY A 898 42.88 -8.70 32.81
N ASP A 899 43.35 -8.18 31.68
CA ASP A 899 42.70 -7.07 30.96
C ASP A 899 41.60 -7.53 29.99
N VAL A 900 41.42 -8.85 29.82
CA VAL A 900 40.47 -9.41 28.85
C VAL A 900 39.13 -9.70 29.54
N MET A 901 38.05 -9.19 28.95
CA MET A 901 36.69 -9.62 29.27
C MET A 901 36.33 -10.82 28.39
N GLN A 902 35.94 -11.93 29.01
CA GLN A 902 35.47 -13.13 28.31
C GLN A 902 34.18 -13.64 28.94
N GLY A 903 33.52 -14.62 28.33
CA GLY A 903 32.31 -15.19 28.88
C GLY A 903 31.88 -16.50 28.25
N ALA A 904 30.74 -17.00 28.72
CA ALA A 904 30.10 -18.21 28.21
C ALA A 904 28.62 -17.95 27.98
N VAL A 905 28.04 -18.68 27.04
CA VAL A 905 26.61 -18.64 26.71
C VAL A 905 26.00 -20.03 26.90
N LEU A 906 24.79 -20.06 27.45
CA LEU A 906 24.06 -21.24 27.87
C LEU A 906 22.59 -21.12 27.40
N PRO A 907 21.91 -22.22 27.05
CA PRO A 907 20.47 -22.21 26.80
C PRO A 907 19.68 -21.77 28.05
N PHE A 908 18.59 -21.01 27.87
CA PHE A 908 17.68 -20.62 28.96
C PHE A 908 16.22 -21.00 28.69
N SER A 909 15.78 -20.98 27.43
CA SER A 909 14.48 -21.53 27.03
C SER A 909 14.57 -22.36 25.76
N HIS A 910 13.55 -23.18 25.50
CA HIS A 910 13.39 -23.92 24.24
C HIS A 910 12.85 -23.02 23.14
N SER A 911 13.13 -23.36 21.87
CA SER A 911 12.55 -22.66 20.73
C SER A 911 11.08 -22.99 20.55
N ALA A 912 10.29 -22.02 20.06
CA ALA A 912 8.88 -22.25 19.74
C ALA A 912 8.69 -23.37 18.68
N ASP A 913 9.67 -23.57 17.80
CA ASP A 913 9.62 -24.57 16.73
C ASP A 913 9.88 -26.00 17.26
N GLU A 914 10.75 -26.15 18.26
CA GLU A 914 10.95 -27.40 19.02
C GLU A 914 9.66 -27.82 19.75
N LEU A 915 8.88 -26.85 20.22
CA LEU A 915 7.62 -27.09 20.92
C LEU A 915 6.47 -27.46 19.98
N SER A 916 6.47 -26.97 18.74
CA SER A 916 5.44 -27.31 17.74
C SER A 916 5.72 -28.57 16.90
N GLY A 917 6.83 -29.27 17.16
CA GLY A 917 7.27 -30.42 16.35
C GLY A 917 7.68 -30.07 14.92
N LYS A 918 7.93 -28.79 14.61
CA LYS A 918 8.31 -28.29 13.27
C LYS A 918 9.81 -28.06 13.10
N ALA A 919 10.59 -28.23 14.16
CA ALA A 919 12.05 -28.15 14.11
C ALA A 919 12.63 -29.32 13.30
N LEU A 920 12.63 -29.19 11.96
CA LEU A 920 13.59 -29.76 10.99
C LEU A 920 13.21 -29.56 9.49
N ALA A 921 12.20 -28.73 9.15
CA ALA A 921 11.80 -28.55 7.74
C ALA A 921 12.32 -27.27 7.05
N ALA A 922 12.97 -26.34 7.76
CA ALA A 922 13.53 -25.13 7.17
C ALA A 922 15.00 -25.32 6.78
N GLY A 923 15.26 -26.19 5.81
CA GLY A 923 16.62 -26.47 5.33
C GLY A 923 16.76 -27.59 4.30
N THR A 924 15.76 -27.87 3.44
CA THR A 924 15.96 -28.81 2.33
C THR A 924 16.53 -28.10 1.12
N GLY A 925 17.86 -28.01 1.13
CA GLY A 925 18.70 -27.57 0.02
C GLY A 925 20.16 -27.67 0.45
N ASN A 926 20.67 -28.91 0.49
CA ASN A 926 21.96 -29.39 1.02
C ASN A 926 22.01 -29.68 2.53
N GLU A 927 21.81 -30.96 2.86
CA GLU A 927 22.41 -31.56 4.06
C GLU A 927 23.93 -31.38 4.02
N PRO A 928 24.58 -30.90 5.10
CA PRO A 928 25.97 -31.24 5.32
C PRO A 928 25.98 -32.70 5.79
N LYS A 929 26.45 -33.60 4.92
CA LYS A 929 26.99 -34.88 5.37
C LYS A 929 27.99 -34.59 6.48
N LEU A 930 27.71 -35.07 7.69
CA LEU A 930 28.75 -35.36 8.67
C LEU A 930 29.72 -36.32 7.98
N ALA A 931 30.82 -35.77 7.48
CA ALA A 931 31.93 -36.57 7.01
C ALA A 931 32.51 -37.30 8.23
N SER A 932 32.32 -38.61 8.28
CA SER A 932 33.18 -39.50 9.05
C SER A 932 34.64 -39.17 8.71
N PRO A 933 35.55 -39.04 9.69
CA PRO A 933 36.94 -38.78 9.40
C PRO A 933 37.53 -40.00 8.70
N ALA A 934 37.89 -39.85 7.43
CA ALA A 934 38.76 -40.79 6.74
C ALA A 934 40.15 -40.68 7.39
N ALA A 935 40.58 -41.79 7.98
CA ALA A 935 41.91 -41.97 8.52
C ALA A 935 42.97 -41.75 7.43
N SER A 936 43.89 -40.83 7.67
CA SER A 936 45.25 -40.88 7.13
C SER A 936 46.23 -40.75 8.31
N ALA A 937 47.18 -41.68 8.31
CA ALA A 937 47.97 -42.07 9.47
C ALA A 937 48.96 -41.00 9.95
N VAL A 938 48.99 -40.79 11.27
CA VAL A 938 50.13 -40.23 12.01
C VAL A 938 50.42 -41.19 13.17
N PRO A 939 51.69 -41.53 13.50
CA PRO A 939 52.02 -42.73 14.26
C PRO A 939 51.61 -42.69 15.75
N LEU A 940 51.10 -43.82 16.23
CA LEU A 940 50.81 -44.16 17.62
C LEU A 940 52.09 -44.16 18.49
N THR A 941 52.49 -43.02 19.05
CA THR A 941 53.42 -42.97 20.21
C THR A 941 53.30 -41.67 21.02
N ALA A 942 52.10 -41.26 21.42
CA ALA A 942 51.91 -40.32 22.53
C ALA A 942 50.43 -40.19 22.88
N LEU A 943 49.88 -41.11 23.70
CA LEU A 943 48.62 -40.93 24.47
C LEU A 943 48.36 -42.16 25.37
N ARG A 944 49.38 -42.60 26.11
CA ARG A 944 49.19 -43.33 27.38
C ARG A 944 49.67 -42.39 28.47
N ASN A 945 48.74 -41.63 29.02
CA ASN A 945 48.70 -40.94 30.31
C ASN A 945 47.65 -39.83 30.16
N TRP A 946 46.92 -39.52 31.24
CA TRP A 946 45.69 -38.70 31.31
C TRP A 946 44.38 -39.49 31.46
N SER A 947 44.41 -40.64 32.15
CA SER A 947 43.23 -41.26 32.78
C SER A 947 43.36 -41.37 34.31
N SER A 948 44.03 -40.41 34.97
CA SER A 948 44.22 -40.42 36.43
C SER A 948 44.17 -39.04 37.11
N ALA A 949 43.24 -38.17 36.72
CA ALA A 949 43.00 -36.89 37.42
C ALA A 949 41.53 -36.45 37.42
N LEU A 950 40.59 -37.40 37.59
CA LEU A 950 39.17 -37.13 37.86
C LEU A 950 38.61 -38.04 38.98
N ARG A 951 39.44 -38.26 40.01
CA ARG A 951 39.03 -38.66 41.37
C ARG A 951 39.99 -38.00 42.37
N ALA A 952 39.78 -36.72 42.60
CA ALA A 952 40.15 -35.96 43.80
C ALA A 952 39.27 -34.71 43.83
#